data_AF-A0A4Y7T3E2-F1
#
_entry.id   AF-A0A4Y7T3E2-F1
#
_cell.length_a   1.000
_cell.length_b   1.000
_cell.length_c   1.000
_cell.angle_alpha   90.00
_cell.angle_beta   90.00
_cell.angle_gamma   90.00
#
_symmetry.space_group_name_H-M   'P 1'
#
loop_
_entity.id
_entity.type
_entity.pdbx_description
1 polymer ?
#
loop_
_entity_poly.entity_id
_entity_poly.type
_entity_poly.pdbx_seq_one_letter_code
_entity_poly.pdbx_strand_id
1 'polypeptide(L)'
;MAEIAKDRGAAAYRRGDFEQAAESFALAARLDPTDPIYPSNLSAVLYEQGQYIKAVDATINSWRALRAKHIVEDKPSTPLLSNALAPKLATRFAKSKLNGILSGAFSLHDKKPKKKLTSESNLGIEQDIDVFVNSYLEENGWASTDGKVEELWAVWSEWRATVSRCNLHVKEACQQAMAEARRRLRDFPIFRKCLEPTVEYYKFGNDPIRSLLDGVAKTKEFPINITNLRRDKLFDLAFLFGGSGDARHVFGTIFHLTDVCSNLKRHEKVPTMHLTLVDIHPAPLARVMLVFAMMRKILRMPRSDDRRFEFETTIFYLYTTILMPDYCHNIVIDTARELFLELSQGGKRVLSKCLHIGQHTLEQVLPVLEYWSVQLPKTTKEFLQVNPANHLVGGIPHVKGANSLTQNPMYMQMLRTAAQQYGSPKMTDIPCYDDPDAEAAVYETLKVLLPPRSLLDRHSVIESYIRKQGGTEQTRLRAAQRDIEENWKPNPTLFDNSATEHYKFSHKGYPVISSSPHGILRFYLDAAMYIPEVIKKLTVDTSAFAIMMQFFRLATEGVEELEDDLTVEFVAGDVTAGVAKLVNGDLGPRPDHFPKKYLRMWLNNVPDYTSGPLGSAVHLVPYLEDSKYSMVLSNCLLNCSSFANLNELCFNYTYCHADGMRDIFGILYRDEKGTTFDEMNLSVFPRQSFFSSTVYKKKLHDYLKLMFVRFLCPPRSPHMPFRIDEPWTFAYFFTFLIYFVQNAGCPAHWVGEILQSIVDDKLVTDVIPHTGNLPIQPAAKNVRMASARKVNLKPWRAELETLLVSVKPMLPFSIILPEDLASLTHQDIATYTAGITYTAETRFDISPFIKTAGLVFYNPSLITDSEIGRVVGRVVDLLDDTSPRAQGVQLVSMQESLDVRKGIVSWKMRKGWVETMVKGGWKMMVYVSNQGVPGTR
;
A
#
# COMPACT_ATOMS: atom_id res chain seq x y z
N MET A 1 -53.35 -12.44 -7.88
CA MET A 1 -52.08 -12.09 -8.57
C MET A 1 -51.01 -11.60 -7.59
N ALA A 2 -51.33 -10.68 -6.66
CA ALA A 2 -50.38 -10.23 -5.63
C ALA A 2 -49.84 -11.39 -4.77
N GLU A 3 -50.71 -12.29 -4.31
CA GLU A 3 -50.32 -13.43 -3.48
C GLU A 3 -49.35 -14.39 -4.20
N ILE A 4 -49.57 -14.65 -5.49
CA ILE A 4 -48.66 -15.47 -6.31
C ILE A 4 -47.27 -14.81 -6.39
N ALA A 5 -47.21 -13.48 -6.56
CA ALA A 5 -45.94 -12.75 -6.56
C ALA A 5 -45.26 -12.80 -5.18
N LYS A 6 -46.02 -12.69 -4.08
CA LYS A 6 -45.52 -12.85 -2.71
C LYS A 6 -44.91 -14.25 -2.50
N ASP A 7 -45.60 -15.30 -2.91
CA ASP A 7 -45.12 -16.68 -2.73
C ASP A 7 -43.87 -16.97 -3.56
N ARG A 8 -43.81 -16.45 -4.80
CA ARG A 8 -42.58 -16.49 -5.62
C ARG A 8 -41.42 -15.77 -4.95
N GLY A 9 -41.66 -14.56 -4.43
CA GLY A 9 -40.66 -13.79 -3.70
C GLY A 9 -40.18 -14.49 -2.44
N ALA A 10 -41.10 -15.09 -1.67
CA ALA A 10 -40.76 -15.84 -0.47
C ALA A 10 -39.95 -17.11 -0.80
N ALA A 11 -40.26 -17.78 -1.91
CA ALA A 11 -39.47 -18.92 -2.39
C ALA A 11 -38.06 -18.50 -2.81
N ALA A 12 -37.92 -17.37 -3.54
CA ALA A 12 -36.62 -16.82 -3.92
C ALA A 12 -35.80 -16.38 -2.68
N TYR A 13 -36.43 -15.69 -1.73
CA TYR A 13 -35.79 -15.27 -0.49
C TYR A 13 -35.28 -16.47 0.33
N ARG A 14 -36.05 -17.55 0.43
CA ARG A 14 -35.62 -18.79 1.10
C ARG A 14 -34.46 -19.48 0.39
N ARG A 15 -34.38 -19.38 -0.95
CA ARG A 15 -33.20 -19.82 -1.72
C ARG A 15 -32.01 -18.88 -1.57
N GLY A 16 -32.21 -17.72 -0.95
CA GLY A 16 -31.20 -16.69 -0.83
C GLY A 16 -30.95 -15.91 -2.12
N ASP A 17 -31.89 -15.92 -3.06
CA ASP A 17 -31.85 -15.07 -4.26
C ASP A 17 -32.58 -13.76 -3.96
N PHE A 18 -31.84 -12.77 -3.44
CA PHE A 18 -32.43 -11.50 -3.03
C PHE A 18 -32.84 -10.64 -4.22
N GLU A 19 -32.20 -10.80 -5.39
CA GLU A 19 -32.54 -10.05 -6.59
C GLU A 19 -33.94 -10.44 -7.09
N GLN A 20 -34.16 -11.74 -7.33
CA GLN A 20 -35.47 -12.24 -7.73
C GLN A 20 -36.55 -12.03 -6.66
N ALA A 21 -36.18 -12.13 -5.38
CA ALA A 21 -37.09 -11.84 -4.28
C ALA A 21 -37.53 -10.37 -4.26
N ALA A 22 -36.59 -9.43 -4.46
CA ALA A 22 -36.90 -8.00 -4.54
C ALA A 22 -37.84 -7.67 -5.70
N GLU A 23 -37.60 -8.23 -6.88
CA GLU A 23 -38.49 -8.06 -8.04
C GLU A 23 -39.91 -8.57 -7.75
N SER A 24 -40.01 -9.77 -7.18
CA SER A 24 -41.29 -10.41 -6.89
C SER A 24 -42.08 -9.69 -5.78
N PHE A 25 -41.41 -9.26 -4.71
CA PHE A 25 -42.05 -8.47 -3.65
C PHE A 25 -42.42 -7.07 -4.11
N ALA A 26 -41.63 -6.44 -4.98
CA ALA A 26 -41.99 -5.15 -5.60
C ALA A 26 -43.23 -5.28 -6.48
N LEU A 27 -43.38 -6.39 -7.20
CA LEU A 27 -44.60 -6.68 -7.96
C LEU A 27 -45.81 -6.89 -7.04
N ALA A 28 -45.66 -7.67 -5.96
CA ALA A 28 -46.74 -7.89 -4.99
C ALA A 28 -47.22 -6.56 -4.37
N ALA A 29 -46.29 -5.73 -3.91
CA ALA A 29 -46.60 -4.42 -3.31
C ALA A 29 -47.24 -3.43 -4.30
N ARG A 30 -46.98 -3.58 -5.61
CA ARG A 30 -47.63 -2.78 -6.65
C ARG A 30 -49.06 -3.26 -6.96
N LEU A 31 -49.26 -4.57 -6.95
CA LEU A 31 -50.56 -5.18 -7.26
C LEU A 31 -51.58 -4.98 -6.14
N ASP A 32 -51.13 -4.90 -4.90
CA ASP A 32 -51.97 -4.57 -3.74
C ASP A 32 -51.17 -3.76 -2.72
N PRO A 33 -51.24 -2.41 -2.78
CA PRO A 33 -50.51 -1.56 -1.85
C PRO A 33 -51.17 -1.47 -0.45
N THR A 34 -52.37 -2.03 -0.27
CA THR A 34 -53.15 -1.90 0.98
C THR A 34 -52.83 -2.97 2.00
N ASP A 35 -52.27 -4.10 1.56
CA ASP A 35 -51.76 -5.11 2.47
C ASP A 35 -50.34 -4.74 2.96
N PRO A 36 -50.12 -4.55 4.27
CA PRO A 36 -48.81 -4.21 4.81
C PRO A 36 -47.75 -5.31 4.65
N ILE A 37 -48.14 -6.56 4.41
CA ILE A 37 -47.21 -7.69 4.30
C ILE A 37 -46.30 -7.55 3.07
N TYR A 38 -46.83 -7.13 1.92
CA TYR A 38 -46.05 -7.03 0.69
C TYR A 38 -44.92 -5.97 0.76
N PRO A 39 -45.17 -4.71 1.15
CA PRO A 39 -44.10 -3.74 1.36
C PRO A 39 -43.18 -4.10 2.54
N SER A 40 -43.66 -4.84 3.55
CA SER A 40 -42.77 -5.37 4.59
C SER A 40 -41.76 -6.38 4.03
N ASN A 41 -42.21 -7.35 3.23
CA ASN A 41 -41.33 -8.33 2.61
C ASN A 41 -40.33 -7.65 1.65
N LEU A 42 -40.79 -6.65 0.89
CA LEU A 42 -39.92 -5.83 0.04
C LEU A 42 -38.85 -5.09 0.87
N SER A 43 -39.23 -4.45 1.99
CA SER A 43 -38.26 -3.77 2.85
C SER A 43 -37.22 -4.73 3.45
N ALA A 44 -37.59 -5.96 3.76
CA ALA A 44 -36.69 -6.98 4.30
C ALA A 44 -35.58 -7.33 3.29
N VAL A 45 -35.95 -7.63 2.05
CA VAL A 45 -34.97 -7.99 1.02
C VAL A 45 -34.12 -6.80 0.58
N LEU A 46 -34.69 -5.58 0.52
CA LEU A 46 -33.93 -4.37 0.22
C LEU A 46 -32.90 -4.06 1.30
N TYR A 47 -33.23 -4.33 2.58
CA TYR A 47 -32.28 -4.21 3.68
C TYR A 47 -31.11 -5.19 3.49
N GLU A 48 -31.37 -6.47 3.20
CA GLU A 48 -30.33 -7.48 2.94
C GLU A 48 -29.42 -7.09 1.76
N GLN A 49 -29.96 -6.44 0.73
CA GLN A 49 -29.19 -5.93 -0.41
C GLN A 49 -28.38 -4.65 -0.10
N GLY A 50 -28.49 -4.09 1.12
CA GLY A 50 -27.86 -2.81 1.48
C GLY A 50 -28.52 -1.59 0.83
N GLN A 51 -29.71 -1.74 0.21
CA GLN A 51 -30.46 -0.65 -0.41
C GLN A 51 -31.26 0.14 0.64
N TYR A 52 -30.56 0.75 1.59
CA TYR A 52 -31.13 1.31 2.81
C TYR A 52 -32.21 2.38 2.58
N ILE A 53 -32.04 3.26 1.59
CA ILE A 53 -33.06 4.28 1.25
C ILE A 53 -34.37 3.61 0.86
N LYS A 54 -34.30 2.65 -0.08
CA LYS A 54 -35.49 1.93 -0.56
C LYS A 54 -36.11 1.06 0.54
N ALA A 55 -35.28 0.48 1.42
CA ALA A 55 -35.76 -0.29 2.57
C ALA A 55 -36.55 0.59 3.56
N VAL A 56 -36.08 1.80 3.83
CA VAL A 56 -36.80 2.79 4.66
C VAL A 56 -38.13 3.16 4.02
N ASP A 57 -38.14 3.49 2.72
CA ASP A 57 -39.38 3.86 2.01
C ASP A 57 -40.41 2.72 2.02
N ALA A 58 -39.97 1.49 1.75
CA ALA A 58 -40.84 0.31 1.82
C ALA A 58 -41.36 0.04 3.24
N THR A 59 -40.55 0.30 4.27
CA THR A 59 -40.96 0.19 5.68
C THR A 59 -42.04 1.21 6.02
N ILE A 60 -41.87 2.46 5.61
CA ILE A 60 -42.85 3.54 5.79
C ILE A 60 -44.18 3.18 5.10
N ASN A 61 -44.13 2.65 3.88
CA ASN A 61 -45.33 2.24 3.15
C ASN A 61 -46.07 1.09 3.84
N SER A 62 -45.33 0.10 4.38
CA SER A 62 -45.91 -0.98 5.19
C SER A 62 -46.55 -0.44 6.47
N TRP A 63 -45.91 0.54 7.13
CA TRP A 63 -46.46 1.17 8.33
C TRP A 63 -47.75 1.94 8.05
N ARG A 64 -47.82 2.71 6.95
CA ARG A 64 -49.06 3.38 6.51
C ARG A 64 -50.20 2.40 6.32
N ALA A 65 -49.94 1.25 5.68
CA ALA A 65 -50.95 0.21 5.49
C ALA A 65 -51.40 -0.42 6.83
N LEU A 66 -50.51 -0.54 7.83
CA LEU A 66 -50.91 -0.96 9.18
C LEU A 66 -51.79 0.07 9.87
N ARG A 67 -51.44 1.36 9.81
CA ARG A 67 -52.26 2.44 10.37
C ARG A 67 -53.64 2.49 9.72
N ALA A 68 -53.71 2.30 8.40
CA ALA A 68 -54.99 2.24 7.68
C ALA A 68 -55.88 1.07 8.12
N LYS A 69 -55.30 -0.03 8.64
CA LYS A 69 -56.04 -1.16 9.22
C LYS A 69 -56.44 -0.95 10.69
N HIS A 70 -55.91 0.05 11.37
CA HIS A 70 -56.27 0.41 12.75
C HIS A 70 -56.85 1.82 12.81
N ILE A 71 -58.18 1.91 12.69
CA ILE A 71 -58.92 3.18 12.63
C ILE A 71 -59.43 3.53 14.04
N VAL A 72 -59.15 4.75 14.48
CA VAL A 72 -59.70 5.36 15.70
C VAL A 72 -60.31 6.70 15.31
N GLU A 73 -61.56 6.95 15.68
CA GLU A 73 -62.31 8.17 15.31
C GLU A 73 -62.26 8.48 13.80
N ASP A 74 -62.53 7.47 12.97
CA ASP A 74 -62.51 7.53 11.50
C ASP A 74 -61.17 7.96 10.88
N LYS A 75 -60.07 7.88 11.64
CA LYS A 75 -58.71 8.22 11.17
C LYS A 75 -57.72 7.06 11.38
N PRO A 76 -56.75 6.87 10.47
CA PRO A 76 -55.65 5.93 10.69
C PRO A 76 -54.86 6.27 11.96
N SER A 77 -54.69 5.29 12.85
CA SER A 77 -54.03 5.44 14.15
C SER A 77 -52.83 4.49 14.29
N THR A 78 -52.01 4.70 15.33
CA THR A 78 -50.82 3.89 15.64
C THR A 78 -51.18 2.39 15.72
N PRO A 79 -50.41 1.48 15.10
CA PRO A 79 -50.74 0.05 15.12
C PRO A 79 -50.91 -0.51 16.55
N LEU A 80 -51.81 -1.47 16.73
CA LEU A 80 -52.00 -2.18 18.00
C LEU A 80 -50.70 -2.84 18.49
N LEU A 81 -50.42 -2.79 19.80
CA LEU A 81 -49.23 -3.41 20.40
C LEU A 81 -49.18 -4.94 20.20
N SER A 82 -50.34 -5.58 20.07
CA SER A 82 -50.48 -7.00 19.74
C SER A 82 -50.12 -7.35 18.29
N ASN A 83 -49.88 -6.35 17.43
CA ASN A 83 -49.54 -6.59 16.03
C ASN A 83 -48.10 -7.13 15.88
N ALA A 84 -47.97 -8.39 15.47
CA ALA A 84 -46.67 -9.06 15.33
C ALA A 84 -45.76 -8.50 14.21
N LEU A 85 -46.27 -7.63 13.33
CA LEU A 85 -45.50 -7.01 12.23
C LEU A 85 -44.89 -5.67 12.64
N ALA A 86 -45.59 -4.88 13.46
CA ALA A 86 -45.16 -3.56 13.90
C ALA A 86 -43.75 -3.53 14.54
N PRO A 87 -43.40 -4.37 15.54
CA PRO A 87 -42.05 -4.34 16.13
C PRO A 87 -40.97 -4.72 15.10
N LYS A 88 -41.26 -5.65 14.17
CA LYS A 88 -40.32 -6.03 13.10
C LYS A 88 -40.03 -4.87 12.14
N LEU A 89 -41.05 -4.09 11.79
CA LEU A 89 -40.91 -2.90 10.96
C LEU A 89 -40.13 -1.80 11.68
N ALA A 90 -40.41 -1.57 12.96
CA ALA A 90 -39.67 -0.60 13.78
C ALA A 90 -38.17 -0.95 13.86
N THR A 91 -37.84 -2.21 14.17
CA THR A 91 -36.45 -2.69 14.19
C THR A 91 -35.76 -2.48 12.85
N ARG A 92 -36.41 -2.88 11.74
CA ARG A 92 -35.85 -2.72 10.38
C ARG A 92 -35.69 -1.27 9.98
N PHE A 93 -36.62 -0.40 10.36
CA PHE A 93 -36.55 1.04 10.13
C PHE A 93 -35.28 1.62 10.76
N ALA A 94 -35.07 1.38 12.06
CA ALA A 94 -33.89 1.87 12.77
C ALA A 94 -32.58 1.28 12.20
N LYS A 95 -32.52 -0.03 11.94
CA LYS A 95 -31.35 -0.67 11.31
C LYS A 95 -31.01 -0.07 9.95
N SER A 96 -32.02 0.17 9.12
CA SER A 96 -31.84 0.75 7.78
C SER A 96 -31.37 2.21 7.88
N LYS A 97 -31.90 2.97 8.84
CA LYS A 97 -31.50 4.36 9.09
C LYS A 97 -30.07 4.47 9.59
N LEU A 98 -29.69 3.67 10.59
CA LEU A 98 -28.34 3.65 11.13
C LEU A 98 -27.30 3.27 10.07
N ASN A 99 -27.48 2.11 9.42
CA ASN A 99 -26.54 1.66 8.39
C ASN A 99 -26.53 2.58 7.17
N GLY A 100 -27.67 3.15 6.78
CA GLY A 100 -27.76 4.13 5.69
C GLY A 100 -26.98 5.41 5.97
N ILE A 101 -26.98 5.91 7.21
CA ILE A 101 -26.18 7.09 7.59
C ILE A 101 -24.69 6.74 7.61
N LEU A 102 -24.33 5.64 8.27
CA LEU A 102 -22.93 5.25 8.47
C LEU A 102 -22.24 4.88 7.16
N SER A 103 -22.95 4.21 6.23
CA SER A 103 -22.44 3.89 4.90
C SER A 103 -22.46 5.10 3.95
N GLY A 104 -22.99 6.24 4.37
CA GLY A 104 -23.06 7.47 3.56
C GLY A 104 -24.20 7.51 2.53
N ALA A 105 -25.22 6.66 2.66
CA ALA A 105 -26.37 6.66 1.75
C ALA A 105 -27.26 7.92 1.92
N PHE A 106 -27.35 8.51 3.13
CA PHE A 106 -28.00 9.80 3.37
C PHE A 106 -27.50 10.47 4.66
N SER A 107 -27.70 11.78 4.81
CA SER A 107 -27.26 12.54 5.99
C SER A 107 -28.43 13.06 6.84
N LEU A 108 -28.26 13.10 8.17
CA LEU A 108 -29.20 13.76 9.09
C LEU A 108 -29.14 15.29 8.99
N HIS A 109 -28.08 15.85 8.42
CA HIS A 109 -27.93 17.30 8.23
C HIS A 109 -28.46 17.79 6.88
N ASP A 110 -29.00 16.91 6.04
CA ASP A 110 -29.59 17.31 4.77
C ASP A 110 -30.84 18.17 5.02
N LYS A 111 -30.98 19.26 4.25
CA LYS A 111 -32.11 20.18 4.39
C LYS A 111 -33.41 19.42 4.11
N LYS A 112 -34.23 19.23 5.14
CA LYS A 112 -35.58 18.66 4.97
C LYS A 112 -36.40 19.61 4.09
N PRO A 113 -37.09 19.12 3.04
CA PRO A 113 -37.96 19.98 2.24
C PRO A 113 -39.04 20.60 3.15
N LYS A 114 -39.43 21.85 2.90
CA LYS A 114 -40.51 22.58 3.60
C LYS A 114 -41.90 21.99 3.27
N LYS A 115 -42.07 20.67 3.39
CA LYS A 115 -43.39 20.03 3.29
C LYS A 115 -44.09 20.18 4.63
N LYS A 116 -45.39 20.49 4.59
CA LYS A 116 -46.24 20.55 5.78
C LYS A 116 -46.17 19.19 6.49
N LEU A 117 -45.82 19.20 7.79
CA LEU A 117 -45.82 18.00 8.61
C LEU A 117 -47.27 17.50 8.73
N THR A 118 -47.53 16.29 8.25
CA THR A 118 -48.82 15.59 8.39
C THR A 118 -48.56 14.20 8.96
N SER A 119 -49.56 13.59 9.58
CA SER A 119 -49.47 12.20 10.10
C SER A 119 -49.06 11.20 9.01
N GLU A 120 -49.47 11.43 7.76
CA GLU A 120 -49.12 10.56 6.62
C GLU A 120 -47.79 10.90 5.94
N SER A 121 -47.16 12.03 6.27
CA SER A 121 -45.82 12.36 5.75
C SER A 121 -44.76 11.37 6.27
N ASN A 122 -43.64 11.21 5.57
CA ASN A 122 -42.57 10.29 6.02
C ASN A 122 -42.09 10.62 7.45
N LEU A 123 -42.03 11.91 7.81
CA LEU A 123 -41.65 12.34 9.16
C LEU A 123 -42.75 12.07 10.19
N GLY A 124 -44.03 12.22 9.81
CA GLY A 124 -45.16 11.86 10.68
C GLY A 124 -45.22 10.36 10.95
N ILE A 125 -44.93 9.53 9.95
CA ILE A 125 -44.83 8.07 10.12
C ILE A 125 -43.65 7.70 11.02
N GLU A 126 -42.49 8.35 10.85
CA GLU A 126 -41.33 8.15 11.74
C GLU A 126 -41.67 8.47 13.20
N GLN A 127 -42.42 9.55 13.46
CA GLN A 127 -42.90 9.90 14.80
C GLN A 127 -43.90 8.87 15.35
N ASP A 128 -44.81 8.35 14.52
CA ASP A 128 -45.77 7.32 14.93
C ASP A 128 -45.08 5.98 15.28
N ILE A 129 -44.02 5.62 14.55
CA ILE A 129 -43.18 4.46 14.92
C ILE A 129 -42.53 4.69 16.30
N ASP A 130 -42.01 5.89 16.58
CA ASP A 130 -41.40 6.21 17.87
C ASP A 130 -42.40 6.10 19.04
N VAL A 131 -43.64 6.58 18.83
CA VAL A 131 -44.75 6.42 19.78
C VAL A 131 -45.05 4.94 20.03
N PHE A 132 -45.20 4.15 18.97
CA PHE A 132 -45.41 2.71 19.09
C PHE A 132 -44.30 2.04 19.91
N VAL A 133 -43.03 2.34 19.61
CA VAL A 133 -41.89 1.72 20.29
C VAL A 133 -41.88 2.03 21.78
N ASN A 134 -42.19 3.27 22.20
CA ASN A 134 -42.29 3.60 23.62
C ASN A 134 -43.37 2.76 24.31
N SER A 135 -44.58 2.76 23.78
CA SER A 135 -45.70 1.99 24.36
C SER A 135 -45.42 0.48 24.37
N TYR A 136 -44.80 -0.04 23.31
CA TYR A 136 -44.45 -1.46 23.20
C TYR A 136 -43.40 -1.88 24.23
N LEU A 137 -42.38 -1.04 24.47
CA LEU A 137 -41.34 -1.30 25.47
C LEU A 137 -41.85 -1.13 26.91
N GLU A 138 -42.76 -0.19 27.14
CA GLU A 138 -43.44 -0.03 28.44
C GLU A 138 -44.28 -1.27 28.79
N GLU A 139 -45.02 -1.83 27.83
CA GLU A 139 -45.84 -3.03 28.05
C GLU A 139 -44.99 -4.30 28.24
N ASN A 140 -43.89 -4.45 27.47
CA ASN A 140 -43.09 -5.67 27.46
C ASN A 140 -41.87 -5.63 28.42
N GLY A 141 -41.61 -4.48 29.03
CA GLY A 141 -40.51 -4.26 29.97
C GLY A 141 -39.18 -3.90 29.29
N TRP A 142 -38.58 -2.80 29.73
CA TRP A 142 -37.28 -2.29 29.25
C TRP A 142 -36.11 -3.24 29.48
N ALA A 143 -36.24 -4.20 30.40
CA ALA A 143 -35.25 -5.23 30.73
C ALA A 143 -35.73 -6.65 30.32
N SER A 144 -36.60 -6.75 29.32
CA SER A 144 -37.09 -8.03 28.81
C SER A 144 -35.95 -8.93 28.34
N THR A 145 -36.04 -10.23 28.65
CA THR A 145 -35.13 -11.26 28.13
C THR A 145 -35.62 -11.85 26.79
N ASP A 146 -36.73 -11.36 26.24
CA ASP A 146 -37.12 -11.71 24.87
C ASP A 146 -36.16 -11.02 23.90
N GLY A 147 -35.35 -11.81 23.19
CA GLY A 147 -34.33 -11.29 22.30
C GLY A 147 -34.85 -10.37 21.19
N LYS A 148 -36.14 -10.43 20.81
CA LYS A 148 -36.72 -9.48 19.84
C LYS A 148 -36.98 -8.12 20.48
N VAL A 149 -37.43 -8.10 21.73
CA VAL A 149 -37.69 -6.88 22.50
C VAL A 149 -36.35 -6.22 22.84
N GLU A 150 -35.37 -7.01 23.27
CA GLU A 150 -34.00 -6.56 23.54
C GLU A 150 -33.36 -5.95 22.28
N GLU A 151 -33.47 -6.62 21.12
CA GLU A 151 -32.95 -6.10 19.86
C GLU A 151 -33.62 -4.79 19.44
N LEU A 152 -34.96 -4.71 19.53
CA LEU A 152 -35.70 -3.49 19.23
C LEU A 152 -35.24 -2.34 20.14
N TRP A 153 -35.16 -2.58 21.44
CA TRP A 153 -34.70 -1.59 22.41
C TRP A 153 -33.29 -1.10 22.09
N ALA A 154 -32.35 -2.02 21.88
CA ALA A 154 -30.95 -1.68 21.65
C ALA A 154 -30.77 -0.87 20.35
N VAL A 155 -31.38 -1.30 19.24
CA VAL A 155 -31.25 -0.59 17.96
C VAL A 155 -31.98 0.76 17.96
N TRP A 156 -33.15 0.83 18.60
CA TRP A 156 -33.93 2.07 18.65
C TRP A 156 -33.27 3.09 19.58
N SER A 157 -32.65 2.62 20.66
CA SER A 157 -31.85 3.47 21.55
C SER A 157 -30.63 4.05 20.83
N GLU A 158 -29.89 3.25 20.06
CA GLU A 158 -28.77 3.77 19.24
C GLU A 158 -29.25 4.74 18.15
N TRP A 159 -30.42 4.47 17.55
CA TRP A 159 -31.06 5.39 16.60
C TRP A 159 -31.36 6.75 17.24
N ARG A 160 -32.03 6.76 18.41
CA ARG A 160 -32.31 7.98 19.17
C ARG A 160 -31.04 8.70 19.59
N ALA A 161 -30.03 7.97 20.08
CA ALA A 161 -28.74 8.53 20.47
C ALA A 161 -28.04 9.19 19.26
N THR A 162 -28.08 8.56 18.09
CA THR A 162 -27.51 9.11 16.86
C THR A 162 -28.23 10.38 16.41
N VAL A 163 -29.57 10.39 16.42
CA VAL A 163 -30.35 11.59 16.10
C VAL A 163 -30.08 12.71 17.10
N SER A 164 -30.07 12.40 18.39
CA SER A 164 -29.80 13.37 19.45
C SER A 164 -28.41 13.99 19.30
N ARG A 165 -27.35 13.17 19.16
CA ARG A 165 -25.99 13.66 18.90
C ARG A 165 -25.92 14.57 17.68
N CYS A 166 -26.50 14.15 16.55
CA CYS A 166 -26.49 14.95 15.33
C CYS A 166 -27.31 16.24 15.41
N ASN A 167 -28.31 16.32 16.29
CA ASN A 167 -29.05 17.57 16.52
C ASN A 167 -28.26 18.59 17.35
N LEU A 168 -27.20 18.18 18.05
CA LEU A 168 -26.36 19.06 18.88
C LEU A 168 -25.27 19.79 18.09
N HIS A 169 -25.07 19.45 16.81
CA HIS A 169 -24.02 20.07 15.99
C HIS A 169 -24.46 20.29 14.54
N VAL A 170 -23.74 21.17 13.84
CA VAL A 170 -23.95 21.43 12.42
C VAL A 170 -23.26 20.40 11.53
N LYS A 171 -23.51 20.47 10.22
CA LYS A 171 -22.95 19.54 9.22
C LYS A 171 -21.43 19.56 9.22
N GLU A 172 -20.84 20.74 9.33
CA GLU A 172 -19.39 20.97 9.28
C GLU A 172 -18.70 20.32 10.48
N ALA A 173 -19.25 20.49 11.69
CA ALA A 173 -18.74 19.85 12.90
C ALA A 173 -18.84 18.32 12.83
N CYS A 174 -19.92 17.78 12.26
CA CYS A 174 -20.07 16.34 11.99
C CYS A 174 -18.97 15.83 11.05
N GLN A 175 -18.77 16.51 9.93
CA GLN A 175 -17.75 16.18 8.95
C GLN A 175 -16.34 16.25 9.54
N GLN A 176 -16.08 17.23 10.39
CA GLN A 176 -14.81 17.36 11.10
C GLN A 176 -14.57 16.19 12.06
N ALA A 177 -15.53 15.83 12.91
CA ALA A 177 -15.40 14.70 13.83
C ALA A 177 -15.13 13.37 13.08
N MET A 178 -15.80 13.18 11.94
CA MET A 178 -15.57 12.05 11.03
C MET A 178 -14.17 12.09 10.41
N ALA A 179 -13.70 13.25 9.96
CA ALA A 179 -12.37 13.43 9.37
C ALA A 179 -11.27 13.17 10.41
N GLU A 180 -11.42 13.64 11.64
CA GLU A 180 -10.49 13.38 12.74
C GLU A 180 -10.46 11.89 13.11
N ALA A 181 -11.60 11.21 13.15
CA ALA A 181 -11.66 9.76 13.36
C ALA A 181 -10.96 8.97 12.25
N ARG A 182 -11.13 9.39 10.99
CA ARG A 182 -10.41 8.80 9.84
C ARG A 182 -8.90 9.03 9.92
N ARG A 183 -8.48 10.24 10.31
CA ARG A 183 -7.06 10.56 10.54
C ARG A 183 -6.47 9.67 11.64
N ARG A 184 -7.16 9.52 12.78
CA ARG A 184 -6.73 8.62 13.86
C ARG A 184 -6.52 7.18 13.39
N LEU A 185 -7.39 6.64 12.53
CA LEU A 185 -7.15 5.29 11.96
C LEU A 185 -5.89 5.26 11.10
N ARG A 186 -5.69 6.24 10.22
CA ARG A 186 -4.48 6.31 9.37
C ARG A 186 -3.20 6.49 10.19
N ASP A 187 -3.29 7.09 11.37
CA ASP A 187 -2.16 7.24 12.30
C ASP A 187 -1.80 5.93 13.00
N PHE A 188 -2.73 4.98 13.14
CA PHE A 188 -2.38 3.65 13.62
C PHE A 188 -1.53 2.89 12.59
N PRO A 189 -0.48 2.18 13.03
CA PRO A 189 0.35 1.39 12.15
C PRO A 189 -0.42 0.17 11.63
N ILE A 190 -0.61 0.06 10.32
CA ILE A 190 -1.21 -1.13 9.69
C ILE A 190 -0.22 -2.32 9.63
N PHE A 191 1.07 -2.04 9.86
CA PHE A 191 2.12 -3.05 9.94
C PHE A 191 2.79 -3.04 11.32
N ARG A 192 3.12 -4.22 11.83
CA ARG A 192 3.98 -4.43 13.00
C ARG A 192 5.33 -3.76 12.77
N LYS A 193 6.00 -3.42 13.87
CA LYS A 193 7.34 -2.81 13.80
C LYS A 193 8.43 -3.86 13.65
N CYS A 194 9.55 -3.42 13.11
CA CYS A 194 10.82 -4.13 13.19
C CYS A 194 11.43 -3.89 14.57
N LEU A 195 12.30 -4.79 15.03
CA LEU A 195 13.05 -4.56 16.28
C LEU A 195 14.01 -3.37 16.11
N GLU A 196 14.61 -3.25 14.93
CA GLU A 196 15.45 -2.12 14.53
C GLU A 196 14.81 -1.42 13.32
N PRO A 197 14.48 -0.12 13.43
CA PRO A 197 13.73 0.59 12.39
C PRO A 197 14.60 1.13 11.24
N THR A 198 15.92 0.90 11.26
CA THR A 198 16.82 1.34 10.18
C THR A 198 16.40 0.71 8.86
N VAL A 199 16.08 1.55 7.89
CA VAL A 199 15.66 1.16 6.55
C VAL A 199 16.90 0.93 5.69
N GLU A 200 16.91 -0.15 4.92
CA GLU A 200 18.00 -0.42 3.99
C GLU A 200 17.99 0.58 2.81
N TYR A 201 19.17 1.09 2.46
CA TYR A 201 19.33 1.95 1.29
C TYR A 201 19.63 1.11 0.03
N TYR A 202 18.66 0.97 -0.87
CA TYR A 202 18.86 0.40 -2.22
C TYR A 202 19.33 1.47 -3.20
N LYS A 203 20.49 1.27 -3.83
CA LYS A 203 21.20 2.30 -4.62
C LYS A 203 20.92 2.24 -6.12
N PHE A 204 20.72 1.05 -6.65
CA PHE A 204 20.49 0.79 -8.07
C PHE A 204 19.31 -0.17 -8.21
N GLY A 205 18.38 0.12 -9.12
CA GLY A 205 17.33 -0.83 -9.48
C GLY A 205 17.90 -2.06 -10.19
N ASN A 206 17.14 -3.14 -10.17
CA ASN A 206 17.57 -4.46 -10.66
C ASN A 206 16.58 -5.08 -11.65
N ASP A 207 15.67 -4.27 -12.19
CA ASP A 207 14.62 -4.68 -13.11
C ASP A 207 14.60 -3.83 -14.40
N PRO A 208 14.06 -4.36 -15.53
CA PRO A 208 13.94 -3.61 -16.77
C PRO A 208 13.10 -2.33 -16.63
N ILE A 209 13.41 -1.31 -17.42
CA ILE A 209 12.63 -0.06 -17.40
C ILE A 209 11.22 -0.34 -17.93
N ARG A 210 10.22 0.23 -17.25
CA ARG A 210 8.79 0.08 -17.54
C ARG A 210 8.16 1.45 -17.67
N SER A 211 7.59 1.78 -18.84
CA SER A 211 6.85 3.03 -19.03
C SER A 211 5.40 2.85 -18.63
N LEU A 212 4.84 3.73 -17.81
CA LEU A 212 3.42 3.64 -17.44
C LEU A 212 2.45 3.92 -18.60
N LEU A 213 2.94 4.22 -19.80
CA LEU A 213 2.12 4.24 -21.01
C LEU A 213 1.92 2.85 -21.62
N ASP A 214 2.82 1.87 -21.42
CA ASP A 214 2.65 0.56 -22.06
C ASP A 214 1.57 -0.28 -21.38
N GLY A 215 0.88 -1.11 -22.17
CA GLY A 215 -0.12 -2.04 -21.69
C GLY A 215 0.45 -3.17 -20.83
N VAL A 216 -0.37 -4.18 -20.53
CA VAL A 216 0.06 -5.39 -19.81
C VAL A 216 1.21 -6.07 -20.58
N ALA A 217 2.33 -6.35 -19.91
CA ALA A 217 3.59 -6.69 -20.58
C ALA A 217 3.49 -7.85 -21.57
N LYS A 218 2.75 -8.92 -21.21
CA LYS A 218 2.58 -10.13 -22.04
C LYS A 218 1.49 -10.02 -23.09
N THR A 219 0.31 -9.55 -22.72
CA THR A 219 -0.84 -9.50 -23.63
C THR A 219 -0.82 -8.28 -24.55
N LYS A 220 -0.03 -7.25 -24.18
CA LYS A 220 -0.02 -5.92 -24.80
C LYS A 220 -1.38 -5.22 -24.78
N GLU A 221 -2.30 -5.68 -23.93
CA GLU A 221 -3.62 -5.07 -23.79
C GLU A 221 -3.55 -3.77 -22.99
N PHE A 222 -4.51 -2.87 -23.26
CA PHE A 222 -4.66 -1.57 -22.59
C PHE A 222 -3.46 -0.61 -22.71
N PRO A 223 -2.76 -0.45 -23.85
CA PRO A 223 -1.75 0.60 -23.96
C PRO A 223 -2.40 2.00 -23.95
N ILE A 224 -1.74 2.95 -23.31
CA ILE A 224 -2.10 4.37 -23.36
C ILE A 224 -1.32 4.99 -24.51
N ASN A 225 -2.01 5.37 -25.58
CA ASN A 225 -1.43 6.10 -26.72
C ASN A 225 -2.21 7.38 -26.99
N ILE A 226 -1.67 8.31 -27.77
CA ILE A 226 -2.31 9.60 -28.08
C ILE A 226 -3.75 9.47 -28.60
N THR A 227 -3.99 8.50 -29.49
CA THR A 227 -5.33 8.29 -30.06
C THR A 227 -6.34 7.92 -28.96
N ASN A 228 -5.92 7.09 -28.01
CA ASN A 228 -6.70 6.69 -26.85
C ASN A 228 -6.87 7.87 -25.87
N LEU A 229 -5.81 8.61 -25.57
CA LEU A 229 -5.85 9.78 -24.70
C LEU A 229 -6.91 10.80 -25.16
N ARG A 230 -6.98 11.05 -26.47
CA ARG A 230 -8.00 11.94 -27.05
C ARG A 230 -9.40 11.37 -26.99
N ARG A 231 -9.57 10.10 -27.39
CA ARG A 231 -10.88 9.44 -27.40
C ARG A 231 -11.47 9.40 -26.01
N ASP A 232 -10.62 9.12 -25.02
CA ASP A 232 -11.01 8.93 -23.62
C ASP A 232 -10.86 10.24 -22.79
N LYS A 233 -10.54 11.38 -23.43
CA LYS A 233 -10.38 12.73 -22.84
C LYS A 233 -9.41 12.80 -21.65
N LEU A 234 -8.35 11.99 -21.68
CA LEU A 234 -7.30 11.95 -20.66
C LEU A 234 -6.23 13.02 -20.99
N PHE A 235 -6.44 14.24 -20.50
CA PHE A 235 -5.51 15.37 -20.69
C PHE A 235 -4.67 15.69 -19.47
N ASP A 236 -4.97 15.07 -18.32
CA ASP A 236 -4.22 15.21 -17.09
C ASP A 236 -3.85 13.80 -16.60
N LEU A 237 -2.59 13.42 -16.80
CA LEU A 237 -2.09 12.08 -16.50
C LEU A 237 -1.49 12.05 -15.10
N ALA A 238 -2.12 11.29 -14.20
CA ALA A 238 -1.60 11.07 -12.85
C ALA A 238 -1.01 9.66 -12.71
N PHE A 239 0.28 9.59 -12.43
CA PHE A 239 1.01 8.34 -12.22
C PHE A 239 1.69 8.32 -10.85
N LEU A 240 1.70 7.14 -10.22
CA LEU A 240 2.39 6.92 -8.95
C LEU A 240 3.48 5.86 -9.11
N PHE A 241 4.65 6.13 -8.52
CA PHE A 241 5.77 5.20 -8.45
C PHE A 241 6.11 4.93 -6.98
N GLY A 242 5.64 3.80 -6.44
CA GLY A 242 5.99 3.30 -5.12
C GLY A 242 7.27 2.49 -5.16
N GLY A 243 8.20 2.75 -4.24
CA GLY A 243 9.55 2.20 -4.32
C GLY A 243 10.27 2.75 -5.56
N SER A 244 10.18 4.06 -5.76
CA SER A 244 10.68 4.72 -6.98
C SER A 244 12.17 4.47 -7.21
N GLY A 245 12.96 4.23 -6.15
CA GLY A 245 14.37 3.85 -6.26
C GLY A 245 15.18 4.87 -7.05
N ASP A 246 15.85 4.42 -8.11
CA ASP A 246 16.63 5.27 -9.02
C ASP A 246 15.79 6.01 -10.08
N ALA A 247 14.47 5.89 -10.02
CA ALA A 247 13.52 6.55 -10.91
C ALA A 247 13.65 6.15 -12.40
N ARG A 248 14.26 5.01 -12.73
CA ARG A 248 14.36 4.53 -14.12
C ARG A 248 13.01 4.49 -14.84
N HIS A 249 11.95 4.04 -14.17
CA HIS A 249 10.59 3.95 -14.73
C HIS A 249 9.94 5.33 -14.92
N VAL A 250 10.31 6.30 -14.08
CA VAL A 250 9.86 7.70 -14.19
C VAL A 250 10.47 8.31 -15.44
N PHE A 251 11.80 8.21 -15.61
CA PHE A 251 12.48 8.65 -16.82
C PHE A 251 11.94 7.92 -18.06
N GLY A 252 11.79 6.59 -17.98
CA GLY A 252 11.11 5.74 -18.98
C GLY A 252 9.75 6.27 -19.43
N THR A 253 8.95 6.72 -18.48
CA THR A 253 7.62 7.26 -18.74
C THR A 253 7.69 8.66 -19.36
N ILE A 254 8.58 9.52 -18.87
CA ILE A 254 8.78 10.89 -19.40
C ILE A 254 9.12 10.83 -20.87
N PHE A 255 10.20 10.14 -21.27
CA PHE A 255 10.60 10.18 -22.66
C PHE A 255 9.68 9.38 -23.59
N HIS A 256 9.00 8.33 -23.11
CA HIS A 256 7.94 7.69 -23.90
C HIS A 256 6.80 8.68 -24.18
N LEU A 257 6.38 9.48 -23.19
CA LEU A 257 5.37 10.52 -23.43
C LEU A 257 5.87 11.59 -24.41
N THR A 258 7.11 12.04 -24.25
CA THR A 258 7.74 13.03 -25.15
C THR A 258 7.78 12.52 -26.59
N ASP A 259 8.22 11.28 -26.82
CA ASP A 259 8.26 10.66 -28.14
C ASP A 259 6.86 10.59 -28.77
N VAL A 260 5.89 10.14 -27.98
CA VAL A 260 4.48 10.12 -28.36
C VAL A 260 4.02 11.55 -28.73
N CYS A 261 4.31 12.56 -27.90
CA CYS A 261 3.94 13.95 -28.13
C CYS A 261 4.63 14.60 -29.34
N SER A 262 5.85 14.19 -29.70
CA SER A 262 6.57 14.71 -30.88
C SER A 262 5.83 14.43 -32.19
N ASN A 263 4.92 13.44 -32.21
CA ASN A 263 4.07 13.10 -33.33
C ASN A 263 2.74 13.91 -33.38
N LEU A 264 2.54 14.83 -32.44
CA LEU A 264 1.37 15.73 -32.41
C LEU A 264 1.49 16.84 -33.46
N LYS A 265 0.37 17.26 -34.03
CA LYS A 265 0.30 18.46 -34.88
C LYS A 265 0.48 19.71 -34.00
N ARG A 266 1.09 20.77 -34.55
CA ARG A 266 1.40 22.07 -33.90
C ARG A 266 0.27 22.75 -33.10
N HIS A 267 -1.00 22.36 -33.26
CA HIS A 267 -2.15 22.96 -32.57
C HIS A 267 -2.80 22.04 -31.54
N GLU A 268 -2.22 20.86 -31.30
CA GLU A 268 -2.78 19.85 -30.41
C GLU A 268 -2.22 20.04 -28.99
N LYS A 269 -3.11 20.01 -27.99
CA LYS A 269 -2.74 20.19 -26.58
C LYS A 269 -1.89 19.00 -26.09
N VAL A 270 -0.73 19.30 -25.50
CA VAL A 270 0.10 18.32 -24.79
C VAL A 270 -0.60 17.97 -23.47
N PRO A 271 -0.70 16.67 -23.10
CA PRO A 271 -1.28 16.28 -21.82
C PRO A 271 -0.38 16.75 -20.67
N THR A 272 -0.99 17.25 -19.58
CA THR A 272 -0.26 17.48 -18.34
C THR A 272 0.08 16.15 -17.69
N MET A 273 1.20 16.09 -16.99
CA MET A 273 1.69 14.87 -16.35
C MET A 273 2.14 15.15 -14.92
N HIS A 274 1.49 14.43 -13.99
CA HIS A 274 1.82 14.44 -12.58
C HIS A 274 2.40 13.09 -12.17
N LEU A 275 3.67 13.08 -11.78
CA LEU A 275 4.41 11.90 -11.34
C LEU A 275 4.62 11.98 -9.83
N THR A 276 3.94 11.14 -9.05
CA THR A 276 4.18 11.03 -7.59
C THR A 276 5.17 9.91 -7.31
N LEU A 277 6.38 10.24 -6.87
CA LEU A 277 7.43 9.30 -6.48
C LEU A 277 7.40 9.11 -4.97
N VAL A 278 7.15 7.87 -4.54
CA VAL A 278 7.06 7.49 -3.13
C VAL A 278 8.17 6.50 -2.82
N ASP A 279 9.02 6.83 -1.84
CA ASP A 279 10.05 5.91 -1.34
C ASP A 279 10.15 6.00 0.17
N ILE A 280 10.32 4.87 0.84
CA ILE A 280 10.43 4.81 2.30
C ILE A 280 11.79 5.32 2.78
N HIS A 281 12.81 5.27 1.93
CA HIS A 281 14.13 5.80 2.23
C HIS A 281 14.29 7.20 1.62
N PRO A 282 14.77 8.22 2.36
CA PRO A 282 14.94 9.56 1.81
C PRO A 282 16.09 9.68 0.81
N ALA A 283 17.15 8.88 0.95
CA ALA A 283 18.32 8.95 0.07
C ALA A 283 18.05 8.64 -1.43
N PRO A 284 17.29 7.60 -1.82
CA PRO A 284 16.85 7.44 -3.21
C PRO A 284 16.16 8.70 -3.78
N LEU A 285 15.24 9.30 -3.03
CA LEU A 285 14.54 10.53 -3.46
C LEU A 285 15.52 11.69 -3.65
N ALA A 286 16.41 11.93 -2.68
CA ALA A 286 17.44 12.97 -2.77
C ALA A 286 18.37 12.76 -3.97
N ARG A 287 18.75 11.51 -4.26
CA ARG A 287 19.59 11.16 -5.42
C ARG A 287 18.89 11.46 -6.73
N VAL A 288 17.60 11.17 -6.85
CA VAL A 288 16.79 11.49 -8.03
C VAL A 288 16.62 13.01 -8.18
N MET A 289 16.37 13.75 -7.09
CA MET A 289 16.34 15.21 -7.11
C MET A 289 17.65 15.80 -7.62
N LEU A 290 18.79 15.21 -7.23
CA LEU A 290 20.12 15.63 -7.69
C LEU A 290 20.31 15.40 -9.19
N VAL A 291 19.81 14.30 -9.74
CA VAL A 291 19.80 14.03 -11.19
C VAL A 291 18.97 15.09 -11.93
N PHE A 292 17.76 15.42 -11.45
CA PHE A 292 16.96 16.51 -12.04
C PHE A 292 17.67 17.86 -11.96
N ALA A 293 18.31 18.17 -10.84
CA ALA A 293 19.10 19.40 -10.68
C ALA A 293 20.25 19.48 -11.71
N MET A 294 20.96 18.38 -11.95
CA MET A 294 22.01 18.32 -12.98
C MET A 294 21.45 18.50 -14.40
N MET A 295 20.32 17.86 -14.74
CA MET A 295 19.64 18.08 -16.02
C MET A 295 19.29 19.56 -16.23
N ARG A 296 18.80 20.23 -15.17
CA ARG A 296 18.49 21.67 -15.22
C ARG A 296 19.73 22.54 -15.41
N LYS A 297 20.87 22.18 -14.82
CA LYS A 297 22.15 22.88 -15.06
C LYS A 297 22.58 22.71 -16.52
N ILE A 298 22.48 21.51 -17.09
CA ILE A 298 22.78 21.21 -18.50
C ILE A 298 21.90 22.05 -19.44
N LEU A 299 20.59 22.10 -19.20
CA LEU A 299 19.64 22.87 -20.03
C LEU A 299 19.91 24.37 -20.04
N ARG A 300 20.50 24.89 -18.95
CA ARG A 300 20.84 26.32 -18.83
C ARG A 300 22.21 26.68 -19.41
N MET A 301 23.03 25.69 -19.76
CA MET A 301 24.33 25.90 -20.37
C MET A 301 24.20 25.99 -21.89
N PRO A 302 24.85 26.97 -22.55
CA PRO A 302 24.97 26.99 -24.00
C PRO A 302 25.50 25.65 -24.52
N ARG A 303 25.03 25.21 -25.69
CA ARG A 303 25.51 23.95 -26.31
C ARG A 303 27.03 23.96 -26.58
N SER A 304 27.64 25.14 -26.62
CA SER A 304 29.09 25.34 -26.80
C SER A 304 29.89 25.43 -25.50
N ASP A 305 29.26 25.34 -24.32
CA ASP A 305 29.99 25.35 -23.04
C ASP A 305 30.57 23.95 -22.79
N ASP A 306 31.91 23.83 -22.80
CA ASP A 306 32.61 22.57 -22.59
C ASP A 306 32.24 21.90 -21.24
N ARG A 307 31.84 22.69 -20.23
CA ARG A 307 31.40 22.16 -18.94
C ARG A 307 30.10 21.37 -19.05
N ARG A 308 29.27 21.63 -20.06
CA ARG A 308 28.05 20.85 -20.31
C ARG A 308 28.37 19.36 -20.41
N PHE A 309 29.47 19.03 -21.08
CA PHE A 309 29.92 17.66 -21.26
C PHE A 309 30.43 17.03 -19.95
N GLU A 310 31.03 17.82 -19.05
CA GLU A 310 31.42 17.36 -17.72
C GLU A 310 30.20 17.04 -16.85
N PHE A 311 29.12 17.84 -16.94
CA PHE A 311 27.85 17.54 -16.26
C PHE A 311 27.18 16.29 -16.81
N GLU A 312 27.14 16.13 -18.14
CA GLU A 312 26.71 14.88 -18.80
C GLU A 312 27.50 13.67 -18.27
N THR A 313 28.83 13.77 -18.27
CA THR A 313 29.74 12.75 -17.70
C THR A 313 29.47 12.47 -16.23
N THR A 314 29.17 13.51 -15.45
CA THR A 314 28.87 13.37 -14.03
C THR A 314 27.55 12.62 -13.79
N ILE A 315 26.50 12.88 -14.57
CA ILE A 315 25.24 12.13 -14.47
C ILE A 315 25.48 10.64 -14.75
N PHE A 316 26.28 10.31 -15.77
CA PHE A 316 26.66 8.93 -16.08
C PHE A 316 27.30 8.23 -14.87
N TYR A 317 28.36 8.82 -14.30
CA TYR A 317 29.05 8.24 -13.15
C TYR A 317 28.15 8.19 -11.90
N LEU A 318 27.44 9.28 -11.60
CA LEU A 318 26.50 9.34 -10.48
C LEU A 318 25.50 8.18 -10.57
N TYR A 319 24.88 7.97 -11.73
CA TYR A 319 23.77 7.04 -11.88
C TYR A 319 24.18 5.57 -11.99
N THR A 320 25.34 5.27 -12.59
CA THR A 320 25.69 3.88 -12.97
C THR A 320 26.86 3.27 -12.22
N THR A 321 27.70 4.08 -11.57
CA THR A 321 29.01 3.60 -11.08
C THR A 321 29.20 3.77 -9.58
N ILE A 322 30.15 2.98 -9.06
CA ILE A 322 30.58 3.05 -7.66
C ILE A 322 31.74 4.03 -7.42
N LEU A 323 32.56 4.26 -8.43
CA LEU A 323 33.67 5.20 -8.41
C LEU A 323 33.51 6.22 -9.53
N MET A 324 33.98 7.45 -9.29
CA MET A 324 33.96 8.52 -10.29
C MET A 324 35.26 9.33 -10.26
N PRO A 325 35.63 10.01 -11.36
CA PRO A 325 36.71 10.99 -11.35
C PRO A 325 36.50 12.09 -10.31
N ASP A 326 37.60 12.70 -9.84
CA ASP A 326 37.55 13.77 -8.84
C ASP A 326 36.72 14.99 -9.28
N TYR A 327 36.80 15.38 -10.55
CA TYR A 327 36.03 16.50 -11.08
C TYR A 327 34.53 16.20 -11.10
N CYS A 328 34.12 14.98 -11.44
CA CYS A 328 32.74 14.53 -11.33
C CYS A 328 32.27 14.54 -9.86
N HIS A 329 33.11 14.05 -8.95
CA HIS A 329 32.84 14.05 -7.51
C HIS A 329 32.58 15.47 -6.97
N ASN A 330 33.40 16.43 -7.37
CA ASN A 330 33.21 17.83 -6.99
C ASN A 330 31.91 18.41 -7.55
N ILE A 331 31.56 18.10 -8.81
CA ILE A 331 30.27 18.53 -9.40
C ILE A 331 29.07 17.96 -8.62
N VAL A 332 29.14 16.70 -8.17
CA VAL A 332 28.11 16.08 -7.32
C VAL A 332 27.96 16.84 -6.00
N ILE A 333 29.07 17.09 -5.30
CA ILE A 333 29.09 17.82 -4.03
C ILE A 333 28.53 19.23 -4.18
N ASP A 334 28.99 19.98 -5.18
CA ASP A 334 28.59 21.36 -5.37
C ASP A 334 27.11 21.45 -5.77
N THR A 335 26.63 20.54 -6.60
CA THR A 335 25.21 20.50 -6.98
C THR A 335 24.33 20.07 -5.80
N ALA A 336 24.79 19.15 -4.94
CA ALA A 336 24.08 18.80 -3.70
C ALA A 336 24.02 19.99 -2.73
N ARG A 337 25.10 20.76 -2.60
CA ARG A 337 25.16 21.98 -1.79
C ARG A 337 24.21 23.05 -2.32
N GLU A 338 24.23 23.32 -3.62
CA GLU A 338 23.32 24.28 -4.25
C GLU A 338 21.86 23.89 -4.06
N LEU A 339 21.52 22.61 -4.27
CA LEU A 339 20.16 22.10 -4.08
C LEU A 339 19.72 22.18 -2.61
N PHE A 340 20.61 21.82 -1.67
CA PHE A 340 20.35 21.97 -0.23
C PHE A 340 20.04 23.44 0.13
N LEU A 341 20.84 24.39 -0.35
CA LEU A 341 20.63 25.82 -0.10
C LEU A 341 19.31 26.32 -0.74
N GLU A 342 19.01 25.93 -1.97
CA GLU A 342 17.76 26.30 -2.67
C GLU A 342 16.54 25.78 -1.88
N LEU A 343 16.58 24.54 -1.42
CA LEU A 343 15.46 23.90 -0.73
C LEU A 343 15.29 24.34 0.74
N SER A 344 16.40 24.65 1.43
CA SER A 344 16.35 25.08 2.85
C SER A 344 15.95 26.55 3.02
N GLN A 345 16.28 27.42 2.06
CA GLN A 345 16.07 28.87 2.19
C GLN A 345 14.72 29.35 1.64
N GLY A 346 13.91 28.48 1.04
CA GLY A 346 12.59 28.82 0.52
C GLY A 346 12.59 29.86 -0.62
N GLY A 347 13.73 30.01 -1.31
CA GLY A 347 13.94 30.99 -2.37
C GLY A 347 13.34 30.60 -3.73
N LYS A 348 13.72 31.34 -4.78
CA LYS A 348 13.28 31.06 -6.15
C LYS A 348 13.78 29.67 -6.58
N ARG A 349 12.85 28.78 -6.90
CA ARG A 349 13.14 27.43 -7.42
C ARG A 349 13.73 27.51 -8.83
N VAL A 350 14.99 27.16 -8.96
CA VAL A 350 15.76 27.20 -10.21
C VAL A 350 16.11 25.78 -10.62
N LEU A 351 16.79 25.06 -9.74
CA LEU A 351 17.16 23.66 -9.94
C LEU A 351 15.96 22.74 -9.73
N SER A 352 15.00 23.15 -8.91
CA SER A 352 13.83 22.33 -8.56
C SER A 352 12.52 22.81 -9.22
N LYS A 353 12.55 23.47 -10.39
CA LYS A 353 11.36 24.12 -11.00
C LYS A 353 10.15 23.17 -11.16
N CYS A 354 10.36 21.98 -11.73
CA CYS A 354 9.30 20.97 -11.91
C CYS A 354 9.11 20.05 -10.70
N LEU A 355 9.88 20.25 -9.61
CA LEU A 355 9.85 19.39 -8.44
C LEU A 355 8.93 19.97 -7.37
N HIS A 356 8.00 19.14 -6.87
CA HIS A 356 7.21 19.42 -5.68
C HIS A 356 7.71 18.54 -4.53
N ILE A 357 7.95 19.18 -3.38
CA ILE A 357 8.46 18.52 -2.17
C ILE A 357 7.64 19.05 -1.01
N GLY A 358 6.80 18.20 -0.42
CA GLY A 358 6.03 18.55 0.78
C GLY A 358 6.94 18.67 2.00
N GLN A 359 6.49 19.40 3.03
CA GLN A 359 7.29 19.68 4.22
C GLN A 359 7.78 18.40 4.93
N HIS A 360 6.94 17.38 5.05
CA HIS A 360 7.31 16.10 5.64
C HIS A 360 8.47 15.40 4.89
N THR A 361 8.46 15.45 3.56
CA THR A 361 9.55 14.91 2.74
C THR A 361 10.80 15.77 2.87
N LEU A 362 10.62 17.10 2.85
CA LEU A 362 11.71 18.08 2.92
C LEU A 362 12.57 17.87 4.19
N GLU A 363 11.92 17.70 5.34
CA GLU A 363 12.58 17.44 6.63
C GLU A 363 13.44 16.16 6.63
N GLN A 364 13.12 15.19 5.78
CA GLN A 364 13.84 13.92 5.69
C GLN A 364 14.95 13.92 4.62
N VAL A 365 14.78 14.67 3.52
CA VAL A 365 15.78 14.71 2.43
C VAL A 365 16.88 15.74 2.68
N LEU A 366 16.61 16.83 3.40
CA LEU A 366 17.61 17.87 3.69
C LEU A 366 18.85 17.31 4.40
N PRO A 367 18.74 16.46 5.45
CA PRO A 367 19.92 15.86 6.08
C PRO A 367 20.76 15.01 5.13
N VAL A 368 20.14 14.39 4.12
CA VAL A 368 20.87 13.59 3.13
C VAL A 368 21.62 14.50 2.15
N LEU A 369 20.99 15.56 1.65
CA LEU A 369 21.63 16.52 0.76
C LEU A 369 22.76 17.27 1.46
N GLU A 370 22.57 17.64 2.73
CA GLU A 370 23.63 18.22 3.56
C GLU A 370 24.81 17.26 3.71
N TYR A 371 24.54 15.99 4.00
CA TYR A 371 25.56 14.94 4.10
C TYR A 371 26.37 14.80 2.80
N TRP A 372 25.74 14.93 1.64
CA TRP A 372 26.43 14.89 0.33
C TRP A 372 27.05 16.21 -0.12
N SER A 373 26.84 17.31 0.62
CA SER A 373 27.33 18.65 0.26
C SER A 373 28.79 18.92 0.66
N VAL A 374 29.47 17.91 1.22
CA VAL A 374 30.86 17.97 1.69
C VAL A 374 31.63 16.72 1.29
N GLN A 375 32.96 16.80 1.33
CA GLN A 375 33.83 15.64 1.13
C GLN A 375 33.61 14.65 2.28
N LEU A 376 33.07 13.47 1.98
CA LEU A 376 32.92 12.41 2.96
C LEU A 376 34.30 11.83 3.33
N PRO A 377 34.52 11.45 4.61
CA PRO A 377 35.77 10.83 5.06
C PRO A 377 35.83 9.36 4.64
N LYS A 378 35.70 9.10 3.34
CA LYS A 378 35.65 7.77 2.73
C LYS A 378 36.74 7.67 1.65
N THR A 379 37.61 6.68 1.78
CA THR A 379 38.73 6.47 0.86
C THR A 379 38.38 5.44 -0.21
N THR A 380 38.89 5.64 -1.43
CA THR A 380 38.71 4.69 -2.55
C THR A 380 39.30 3.33 -2.22
N LYS A 381 40.47 3.32 -1.56
CA LYS A 381 41.17 2.11 -1.15
C LYS A 381 40.31 1.22 -0.24
N GLU A 382 39.75 1.76 0.84
CA GLU A 382 38.89 0.99 1.75
C GLU A 382 37.59 0.57 1.08
N PHE A 383 37.01 1.43 0.23
CA PHE A 383 35.79 1.09 -0.48
C PHE A 383 35.99 -0.08 -1.46
N LEU A 384 37.12 -0.14 -2.16
CA LEU A 384 37.52 -1.25 -3.02
C LEU A 384 37.87 -2.53 -2.25
N GLN A 385 38.36 -2.41 -1.02
CA GLN A 385 38.56 -3.59 -0.15
C GLN A 385 37.23 -4.25 0.23
N VAL A 386 36.19 -3.46 0.45
CA VAL A 386 34.83 -3.96 0.71
C VAL A 386 34.16 -4.45 -0.57
N ASN A 387 34.52 -3.88 -1.73
CA ASN A 387 33.93 -4.18 -3.04
C ASN A 387 34.99 -4.63 -4.07
N PRO A 388 35.68 -5.77 -3.85
CA PRO A 388 36.77 -6.20 -4.72
C PRO A 388 36.30 -6.62 -6.12
N ALA A 389 37.24 -6.60 -7.08
CA ALA A 389 37.14 -7.16 -8.44
C ALA A 389 36.34 -8.47 -8.51
N ASN A 390 36.68 -9.45 -7.65
CA ASN A 390 36.11 -10.80 -7.67
C ASN A 390 35.02 -11.04 -6.59
N HIS A 391 34.29 -10.01 -6.14
CA HIS A 391 33.29 -10.20 -5.09
C HIS A 391 32.21 -11.22 -5.51
N LEU A 392 32.05 -12.29 -4.72
CA LEU A 392 30.96 -13.26 -4.88
C LEU A 392 29.66 -12.66 -4.33
N VAL A 393 28.64 -12.46 -5.17
CA VAL A 393 27.33 -11.99 -4.72
C VAL A 393 26.58 -13.19 -4.12
N GLY A 394 26.32 -13.16 -2.81
CA GLY A 394 25.49 -14.18 -2.14
C GLY A 394 26.04 -15.61 -2.17
N GLY A 395 27.35 -15.80 -2.36
CA GLY A 395 27.97 -17.14 -2.47
C GLY A 395 27.72 -17.86 -3.81
N ILE A 396 27.06 -17.21 -4.78
CA ILE A 396 26.90 -17.72 -6.14
C ILE A 396 28.04 -17.14 -7.00
N PRO A 397 28.83 -17.96 -7.71
CA PRO A 397 29.83 -17.47 -8.65
C PRO A 397 29.18 -16.54 -9.68
N HIS A 398 29.79 -15.39 -9.92
CA HIS A 398 29.43 -14.54 -11.04
C HIS A 398 29.55 -15.41 -12.32
N VAL A 399 28.43 -15.72 -12.97
CA VAL A 399 28.46 -16.52 -14.19
C VAL A 399 29.15 -15.68 -15.26
N LYS A 400 30.34 -16.11 -15.70
CA LYS A 400 31.06 -15.46 -16.80
C LYS A 400 30.13 -15.34 -18.01
N GLY A 401 29.90 -14.11 -18.47
CA GLY A 401 29.05 -13.82 -19.63
C GLY A 401 27.58 -13.48 -19.33
N ALA A 402 27.05 -13.71 -18.12
CA ALA A 402 25.63 -13.45 -17.82
C ALA A 402 25.20 -11.97 -17.96
N ASN A 403 26.16 -11.05 -17.85
CA ASN A 403 25.97 -9.61 -18.07
C ASN A 403 26.73 -9.09 -19.31
N SER A 404 27.18 -9.98 -20.20
CA SER A 404 27.84 -9.57 -21.44
C SER A 404 26.82 -8.87 -22.34
N LEU A 405 27.14 -7.64 -22.72
CA LEU A 405 26.31 -6.85 -23.63
C LEU A 405 26.34 -7.45 -25.04
N THR A 406 27.46 -8.04 -25.48
CA THR A 406 27.57 -8.68 -26.80
C THR A 406 26.71 -9.95 -26.92
N GLN A 407 26.40 -10.61 -25.80
CA GLN A 407 25.45 -11.72 -25.75
C GLN A 407 23.99 -11.26 -25.71
N ASN A 408 23.72 -9.97 -25.48
CA ASN A 408 22.36 -9.43 -25.48
C ASN A 408 21.85 -9.30 -26.94
N PRO A 409 20.72 -9.96 -27.31
CA PRO A 409 20.19 -9.90 -28.67
C PRO A 409 19.83 -8.49 -29.14
N MET A 410 19.41 -7.61 -28.22
CA MET A 410 19.04 -6.22 -28.52
C MET A 410 20.23 -5.34 -28.75
N TYR A 411 21.29 -5.51 -27.96
CA TYR A 411 22.56 -4.87 -28.25
C TYR A 411 23.05 -5.25 -29.66
N MET A 412 22.97 -6.52 -30.04
CA MET A 412 23.32 -6.97 -31.39
C MET A 412 22.37 -6.42 -32.47
N GLN A 413 21.09 -6.22 -32.16
CA GLN A 413 20.16 -5.56 -33.07
C GLN A 413 20.48 -4.07 -33.24
N MET A 414 20.75 -3.36 -32.15
CA MET A 414 21.20 -1.97 -32.16
C MET A 414 22.44 -1.80 -33.04
N LEU A 415 23.46 -2.65 -32.86
CA LEU A 415 24.66 -2.64 -33.69
C LEU A 415 24.34 -2.79 -35.19
N ARG A 416 23.44 -3.72 -35.54
CA ARG A 416 23.01 -3.91 -36.93
C ARG A 416 22.28 -2.70 -37.49
N THR A 417 21.36 -2.11 -36.73
CA THR A 417 20.61 -0.92 -37.15
C THR A 417 21.52 0.31 -37.29
N ALA A 418 22.40 0.54 -36.32
CA ALA A 418 23.40 1.61 -36.39
C ALA A 418 24.33 1.42 -37.59
N ALA A 419 24.78 0.19 -37.86
CA ALA A 419 25.60 -0.13 -39.02
C ALA A 419 24.87 0.11 -40.36
N GLN A 420 23.56 -0.14 -40.42
CA GLN A 420 22.74 0.14 -41.60
C GLN A 420 22.53 1.65 -41.84
N GLN A 421 22.36 2.43 -40.76
CA GLN A 421 22.02 3.85 -40.85
C GLN A 421 23.24 4.76 -40.97
N TYR A 422 24.34 4.41 -40.32
CA TYR A 422 25.54 5.25 -40.19
C TYR A 422 26.82 4.58 -40.72
N GLY A 423 26.73 3.33 -41.19
CA GLY A 423 27.87 2.50 -41.56
C GLY A 423 28.44 1.72 -40.37
N SER A 424 29.14 0.61 -40.64
CA SER A 424 29.78 -0.19 -39.58
C SER A 424 30.74 0.67 -38.75
N PRO A 425 30.81 0.46 -37.41
CA PRO A 425 31.83 1.10 -36.57
C PRO A 425 33.21 0.88 -37.17
N LYS A 426 33.97 1.97 -37.37
CA LYS A 426 35.40 1.83 -37.65
C LYS A 426 36.07 1.40 -36.35
N MET A 427 36.64 0.19 -36.31
CA MET A 427 37.50 -0.22 -35.19
C MET A 427 38.56 0.85 -34.95
N THR A 428 38.57 1.38 -33.75
CA THR A 428 39.51 2.42 -33.35
C THR A 428 40.80 1.79 -32.84
N ASP A 429 41.78 2.65 -32.59
CA ASP A 429 43.04 2.35 -31.91
C ASP A 429 42.87 1.98 -30.42
N ILE A 430 41.64 2.09 -29.87
CA ILE A 430 41.32 1.73 -28.49
C ILE A 430 40.11 0.78 -28.47
N PRO A 431 40.32 -0.55 -28.54
CA PRO A 431 39.22 -1.53 -28.60
C PRO A 431 38.19 -1.40 -27.47
N CYS A 432 38.57 -0.92 -26.29
CA CYS A 432 37.68 -0.75 -25.15
C CYS A 432 36.53 0.26 -25.34
N TYR A 433 36.57 1.12 -26.38
CA TYR A 433 35.43 2.00 -26.71
C TYR A 433 34.51 1.43 -27.78
N ASP A 434 34.97 0.41 -28.51
CA ASP A 434 34.21 -0.20 -29.61
C ASP A 434 33.67 -1.59 -29.25
N ASP A 435 34.26 -2.24 -28.23
CA ASP A 435 33.92 -3.56 -27.72
C ASP A 435 33.52 -3.51 -26.23
N PRO A 436 32.23 -3.68 -25.89
CA PRO A 436 31.77 -3.68 -24.51
C PRO A 436 32.34 -4.82 -23.66
N ASP A 437 32.71 -5.96 -24.24
CA ASP A 437 33.35 -7.03 -23.47
C ASP A 437 34.78 -6.63 -23.08
N ALA A 438 35.45 -5.83 -23.92
CA ALA A 438 36.74 -5.23 -23.59
C ALA A 438 36.62 -4.16 -22.50
N GLU A 439 35.58 -3.31 -22.53
CA GLU A 439 35.28 -2.36 -21.44
C GLU A 439 34.93 -3.11 -20.14
N ALA A 440 34.13 -4.17 -20.24
CA ALA A 440 33.78 -5.00 -19.08
C ALA A 440 35.00 -5.65 -18.45
N ALA A 441 35.97 -6.11 -19.24
CA ALA A 441 37.24 -6.64 -18.73
C ALA A 441 38.06 -5.58 -17.97
N VAL A 442 38.05 -4.32 -18.42
CA VAL A 442 38.64 -3.19 -17.69
C VAL A 442 37.89 -2.98 -16.37
N TYR A 443 36.55 -2.97 -16.39
CA TYR A 443 35.75 -2.82 -15.18
C TYR A 443 36.00 -3.97 -14.18
N GLU A 444 36.11 -5.22 -14.63
CA GLU A 444 36.35 -6.33 -13.70
C GLU A 444 37.71 -6.23 -13.00
N THR A 445 38.70 -5.58 -13.62
CA THR A 445 40.04 -5.41 -13.03
C THR A 445 40.19 -4.13 -12.21
N LEU A 446 39.58 -3.04 -12.66
CA LEU A 446 39.77 -1.70 -12.09
C LEU A 446 38.55 -1.14 -11.35
N LYS A 447 37.36 -1.76 -11.51
CA LYS A 447 36.06 -1.30 -11.00
C LYS A 447 35.64 0.12 -11.42
N VAL A 448 36.15 0.58 -12.57
CA VAL A 448 35.78 1.86 -13.20
C VAL A 448 35.27 1.63 -14.63
N LEU A 449 34.28 2.41 -15.04
CA LEU A 449 33.90 2.54 -16.45
C LEU A 449 34.69 3.69 -17.07
N LEU A 450 34.98 3.57 -18.37
CA LEU A 450 35.85 4.53 -19.03
C LEU A 450 35.17 5.90 -19.15
N PRO A 451 35.93 7.00 -18.98
CA PRO A 451 35.42 8.33 -19.28
C PRO A 451 35.10 8.41 -20.78
N PRO A 452 34.27 9.36 -21.23
CA PRO A 452 34.11 9.59 -22.66
C PRO A 452 35.46 9.87 -23.32
N ARG A 453 35.60 9.44 -24.59
CA ARG A 453 36.86 9.52 -25.34
C ARG A 453 37.49 10.92 -25.35
N SER A 454 36.67 11.96 -25.40
CA SER A 454 37.12 13.37 -25.40
C SER A 454 37.67 13.86 -24.05
N LEU A 455 37.50 13.09 -22.97
CA LEU A 455 38.06 13.38 -21.64
C LEU A 455 39.10 12.34 -21.20
N LEU A 456 39.45 11.37 -22.07
CA LEU A 456 40.41 10.31 -21.73
C LEU A 456 41.82 10.86 -21.48
N ASP A 457 42.18 11.96 -22.13
CA ASP A 457 43.45 12.66 -21.97
C ASP A 457 43.69 13.16 -20.52
N ARG A 458 42.61 13.41 -19.77
CA ARG A 458 42.66 13.71 -18.33
C ARG A 458 43.03 12.51 -17.46
N HIS A 459 43.04 11.31 -18.03
CA HIS A 459 43.26 10.03 -17.36
C HIS A 459 44.41 9.25 -18.00
N SER A 460 45.57 9.90 -18.15
CA SER A 460 46.73 9.37 -18.88
C SER A 460 47.23 7.99 -18.42
N VAL A 461 47.10 7.66 -17.13
CA VAL A 461 47.48 6.34 -16.59
C VAL A 461 46.51 5.25 -17.06
N ILE A 462 45.20 5.54 -17.05
CA ILE A 462 44.16 4.63 -17.58
C ILE A 462 44.32 4.49 -19.09
N GLU A 463 44.58 5.59 -19.80
CA GLU A 463 44.84 5.58 -21.24
C GLU A 463 46.04 4.67 -21.57
N SER A 464 47.15 4.82 -20.86
CA SER A 464 48.34 3.97 -21.01
C SER A 464 48.02 2.49 -20.75
N TYR A 465 47.18 2.18 -19.76
CA TYR A 465 46.75 0.82 -19.45
C TYR A 465 45.94 0.20 -20.61
N ILE A 466 44.88 0.86 -21.07
CA ILE A 466 43.98 0.32 -22.11
C ILE A 466 44.65 0.26 -23.49
N ARG A 467 45.57 1.19 -23.79
CA ARG A 467 46.38 1.17 -25.02
C ARG A 467 47.56 0.20 -24.95
N LYS A 468 47.79 -0.44 -23.80
CA LYS A 468 48.92 -1.35 -23.52
C LYS A 468 50.29 -0.68 -23.77
N GLN A 469 50.41 0.61 -23.45
CA GLN A 469 51.62 1.39 -23.67
C GLN A 469 52.58 1.33 -22.48
N GLY A 470 53.83 0.90 -22.72
CA GLY A 470 54.91 0.90 -21.73
C GLY A 470 54.84 -0.24 -20.69
N GLY A 471 56.00 -0.73 -20.26
CA GLY A 471 56.14 -1.73 -19.19
C GLY A 471 55.48 -3.11 -19.46
N THR A 472 55.38 -3.94 -18.42
CA THR A 472 54.63 -5.20 -18.44
C THR A 472 53.16 -4.97 -18.09
N GLU A 473 52.27 -5.90 -18.45
CA GLU A 473 50.84 -5.82 -18.11
C GLU A 473 50.61 -5.63 -16.61
N GLN A 474 51.33 -6.37 -15.77
CA GLN A 474 51.24 -6.25 -14.32
C GLN A 474 51.73 -4.89 -13.81
N THR A 475 52.73 -4.28 -14.46
CA THR A 475 53.20 -2.95 -14.10
C THR A 475 52.16 -1.89 -14.45
N ARG A 476 51.56 -1.96 -15.64
CA ARG A 476 50.47 -1.06 -16.05
C ARG A 476 49.25 -1.20 -15.15
N LEU A 477 48.85 -2.44 -14.82
CA LEU A 477 47.73 -2.71 -13.93
C LEU A 477 47.95 -2.09 -12.54
N ARG A 478 49.13 -2.28 -11.94
CA ARG A 478 49.45 -1.69 -10.63
C ARG A 478 49.46 -0.15 -10.68
N ALA A 479 49.96 0.44 -11.76
CA ALA A 479 49.94 1.89 -11.95
C ALA A 479 48.50 2.41 -12.03
N ALA A 480 47.64 1.77 -12.83
CA ALA A 480 46.22 2.12 -12.95
C ALA A 480 45.46 1.94 -11.63
N GLN A 481 45.71 0.85 -10.88
CA GLN A 481 45.12 0.63 -9.56
C GLN A 481 45.52 1.72 -8.57
N ARG A 482 46.79 2.13 -8.55
CA ARG A 482 47.26 3.24 -7.70
C ARG A 482 46.61 4.57 -8.10
N ASP A 483 46.56 4.87 -9.40
CA ASP A 483 45.92 6.07 -9.92
C ASP A 483 44.44 6.15 -9.50
N ILE A 484 43.71 5.02 -9.55
CA ILE A 484 42.33 4.95 -9.07
C ILE A 484 42.24 5.18 -7.56
N GLU A 485 43.11 4.55 -6.76
CA GLU A 485 43.13 4.76 -5.31
C GLU A 485 43.38 6.23 -4.92
N GLU A 486 44.19 6.96 -5.70
CA GLU A 486 44.60 8.34 -5.41
C GLU A 486 43.63 9.39 -6.01
N ASN A 487 43.26 9.23 -7.28
CA ASN A 487 42.62 10.27 -8.10
C ASN A 487 41.13 10.02 -8.37
N TRP A 488 40.63 8.80 -8.17
CA TRP A 488 39.19 8.52 -8.23
C TRP A 488 38.58 8.55 -6.84
N LYS A 489 37.28 8.82 -6.75
CA LYS A 489 36.55 8.93 -5.48
C LYS A 489 35.33 8.01 -5.46
N PRO A 490 34.94 7.47 -4.28
CA PRO A 490 33.66 6.80 -4.12
C PRO A 490 32.52 7.74 -4.50
N ASN A 491 31.50 7.21 -5.19
CA ASN A 491 30.28 7.96 -5.46
C ASN A 491 29.60 8.32 -4.13
N PRO A 492 29.52 9.60 -3.74
CA PRO A 492 29.08 9.99 -2.39
C PRO A 492 27.61 9.64 -2.16
N THR A 493 26.82 9.59 -3.23
CA THR A 493 25.40 9.24 -3.18
C THR A 493 25.13 7.75 -2.99
N LEU A 494 26.17 6.91 -2.84
CA LEU A 494 26.01 5.51 -2.39
C LEU A 494 26.04 5.37 -0.87
N PHE A 495 26.38 6.44 -0.17
CA PHE A 495 26.42 6.54 1.28
C PHE A 495 25.22 7.36 1.76
N ASP A 496 24.73 7.07 2.95
CA ASP A 496 23.69 7.84 3.61
C ASP A 496 24.00 7.93 5.12
N ASN A 497 23.35 8.87 5.81
CA ASN A 497 23.55 9.12 7.22
C ASN A 497 22.73 8.18 8.15
N SER A 498 22.16 7.10 7.60
CA SER A 498 21.32 6.15 8.34
C SER A 498 21.76 4.69 8.11
N ALA A 499 21.47 4.11 6.94
CA ALA A 499 21.75 2.71 6.64
C ALA A 499 23.26 2.45 6.58
N THR A 500 24.02 3.33 5.94
CA THR A 500 25.46 3.15 5.75
C THR A 500 26.24 3.31 7.04
N GLU A 501 25.73 4.07 8.01
CA GLU A 501 26.35 4.20 9.34
C GLU A 501 25.99 3.03 10.28
N HIS A 502 25.17 2.09 9.79
CA HIS A 502 24.69 0.97 10.56
C HIS A 502 25.46 -0.33 10.24
N TYR A 503 26.10 -0.93 11.25
CA TYR A 503 27.05 -2.06 11.09
C TYR A 503 26.52 -3.33 10.40
N LYS A 504 25.20 -3.56 10.34
CA LYS A 504 24.62 -4.69 9.58
C LYS A 504 24.46 -4.44 8.08
N PHE A 505 24.47 -3.18 7.65
CA PHE A 505 24.31 -2.79 6.23
C PHE A 505 25.65 -2.35 5.60
N SER A 506 26.68 -2.14 6.41
CA SER A 506 27.99 -1.68 5.95
C SER A 506 29.14 -2.31 6.75
N HIS A 507 30.32 -2.38 6.13
CA HIS A 507 31.55 -2.72 6.81
C HIS A 507 32.32 -1.44 7.13
N LYS A 508 32.39 -1.05 8.42
CA LYS A 508 33.04 0.20 8.88
C LYS A 508 32.52 1.46 8.17
N GLY A 509 31.22 1.51 7.88
CA GLY A 509 30.63 2.66 7.17
C GLY A 509 30.83 2.63 5.65
N TYR A 510 31.27 1.51 5.06
CA TYR A 510 31.34 1.30 3.61
C TYR A 510 30.29 0.25 3.19
N PRO A 511 29.36 0.60 2.29
CA PRO A 511 28.32 -0.33 1.85
C PRO A 511 28.90 -1.41 0.93
N VAL A 512 28.32 -2.61 0.97
CA VAL A 512 28.56 -3.65 -0.04
C VAL A 512 27.62 -3.40 -1.22
N ILE A 513 28.19 -3.33 -2.42
CA ILE A 513 27.48 -3.09 -3.67
C ILE A 513 27.49 -4.38 -4.50
N SER A 514 26.33 -5.01 -4.61
CA SER A 514 26.14 -6.26 -5.36
C SER A 514 25.78 -6.07 -6.84
N SER A 515 25.45 -4.85 -7.25
CA SER A 515 25.03 -4.52 -8.61
C SER A 515 26.22 -4.23 -9.53
N SER A 516 26.17 -4.77 -10.75
CA SER A 516 27.12 -4.43 -11.82
C SER A 516 26.53 -3.34 -12.73
N PRO A 517 27.32 -2.33 -13.14
CA PRO A 517 26.87 -1.32 -14.11
C PRO A 517 26.37 -1.93 -15.42
N HIS A 518 26.96 -3.04 -15.86
CA HIS A 518 26.55 -3.74 -17.09
C HIS A 518 25.11 -4.27 -17.02
N GLY A 519 24.63 -4.62 -15.81
CA GLY A 519 23.22 -4.95 -15.60
C GLY A 519 22.31 -3.75 -15.85
N ILE A 520 22.71 -2.56 -15.39
CA ILE A 520 21.97 -1.30 -15.61
C ILE A 520 21.92 -0.97 -17.10
N LEU A 521 23.05 -1.07 -17.80
CA LEU A 521 23.15 -0.87 -19.26
C LEU A 521 22.22 -1.82 -20.01
N ARG A 522 22.22 -3.11 -19.64
CA ARG A 522 21.34 -4.12 -20.21
C ARG A 522 19.86 -3.75 -20.03
N PHE A 523 19.44 -3.35 -18.84
CA PHE A 523 18.04 -2.98 -18.57
C PHE A 523 17.56 -1.78 -19.39
N TYR A 524 18.45 -0.81 -19.67
CA TYR A 524 18.15 0.29 -20.57
C TYR A 524 17.98 -0.19 -22.03
N LEU A 525 18.89 -1.03 -22.51
CA LEU A 525 18.81 -1.59 -23.87
C LEU A 525 17.55 -2.45 -24.07
N ASP A 526 17.19 -3.25 -23.06
CA ASP A 526 15.95 -4.05 -23.09
C ASP A 526 14.71 -3.14 -23.16
N ALA A 527 14.75 -1.95 -22.55
CA ALA A 527 13.66 -0.97 -22.63
C ALA A 527 13.54 -0.27 -23.99
N ALA A 528 14.66 -0.04 -24.67
CA ALA A 528 14.68 0.54 -26.01
C ALA A 528 13.86 -0.28 -27.02
N MET A 529 13.67 -1.59 -26.77
CA MET A 529 12.78 -2.46 -27.57
C MET A 529 11.36 -1.93 -27.72
N TYR A 530 10.83 -1.30 -26.67
CA TYR A 530 9.44 -0.92 -26.61
C TYR A 530 9.19 0.48 -27.17
N ILE A 531 10.25 1.22 -27.50
CA ILE A 531 10.18 2.59 -28.00
C ILE A 531 11.06 2.68 -29.26
N PRO A 532 10.55 2.25 -30.43
CA PRO A 532 11.34 2.06 -31.65
C PRO A 532 12.11 3.31 -32.12
N GLU A 533 11.60 4.51 -31.84
CA GLU A 533 12.27 5.77 -32.17
C GLU A 533 13.53 6.00 -31.33
N VAL A 534 13.61 5.44 -30.12
CA VAL A 534 14.83 5.45 -29.31
C VAL A 534 15.92 4.68 -30.03
N ILE A 535 15.62 3.50 -30.58
CA ILE A 535 16.59 2.68 -31.33
C ILE A 535 17.16 3.43 -32.55
N LYS A 536 16.34 4.21 -33.26
CA LYS A 536 16.77 4.98 -34.45
C LYS A 536 17.67 6.18 -34.11
N LYS A 537 17.60 6.66 -32.87
CA LYS A 537 18.47 7.73 -32.36
C LYS A 537 19.79 7.18 -31.81
N LEU A 538 20.02 5.85 -31.84
CA LEU A 538 21.20 5.22 -31.27
C LEU A 538 22.47 5.45 -32.10
N THR A 539 23.55 5.94 -31.46
CA THR A 539 24.85 6.18 -32.09
C THR A 539 25.69 4.91 -32.30
N VAL A 540 26.74 5.01 -33.13
CA VAL A 540 27.71 3.92 -33.41
C VAL A 540 28.73 3.71 -32.28
N ASP A 541 28.93 4.69 -31.40
CA ASP A 541 29.75 4.54 -30.18
C ASP A 541 29.01 3.63 -29.18
N THR A 542 29.66 2.53 -28.81
CA THR A 542 29.09 1.42 -28.06
C THR A 542 29.56 1.36 -26.61
N SER A 543 30.34 2.35 -26.17
CA SER A 543 30.78 2.47 -24.79
C SER A 543 29.59 2.59 -23.82
N ALA A 544 29.80 2.17 -22.57
CA ALA A 544 28.81 2.34 -21.51
C ALA A 544 28.34 3.79 -21.36
N PHE A 545 29.27 4.74 -21.50
CA PHE A 545 28.97 6.17 -21.51
C PHE A 545 28.01 6.53 -22.64
N ALA A 546 28.31 6.15 -23.89
CA ALA A 546 27.48 6.50 -25.04
C ALA A 546 26.05 5.95 -24.89
N ILE A 547 25.91 4.70 -24.42
CA ILE A 547 24.61 4.07 -24.17
C ILE A 547 23.80 4.88 -23.14
N MET A 548 24.38 5.15 -21.97
CA MET A 548 23.67 5.86 -20.89
C MET A 548 23.43 7.34 -21.18
N MET A 549 24.32 7.98 -21.93
CA MET A 549 24.17 9.39 -22.26
C MET A 549 22.93 9.63 -23.12
N GLN A 550 22.58 8.66 -23.97
CA GLN A 550 21.39 8.74 -24.80
C GLN A 550 20.12 8.67 -23.96
N PHE A 551 20.08 7.77 -22.97
CA PHE A 551 18.99 7.72 -21.98
C PHE A 551 18.79 9.08 -21.31
N PHE A 552 19.86 9.68 -20.80
CA PHE A 552 19.78 10.93 -20.07
C PHE A 552 19.52 12.14 -20.95
N ARG A 553 19.97 12.13 -22.22
CA ARG A 553 19.59 13.15 -23.21
C ARG A 553 18.09 13.12 -23.48
N LEU A 554 17.52 11.94 -23.72
CA LEU A 554 16.07 11.79 -23.92
C LEU A 554 15.27 12.23 -22.69
N ALA A 555 15.73 11.86 -21.49
CA ALA A 555 15.10 12.32 -20.25
C ALA A 555 15.20 13.85 -20.09
N THR A 556 16.36 14.43 -20.42
CA THR A 556 16.59 15.88 -20.34
C THR A 556 15.74 16.65 -21.34
N GLU A 557 15.67 16.18 -22.59
CA GLU A 557 14.78 16.72 -23.64
C GLU A 557 13.32 16.63 -23.22
N GLY A 558 12.89 15.50 -22.66
CA GLY A 558 11.51 15.36 -22.17
C GLY A 558 11.16 16.31 -21.01
N VAL A 559 12.11 16.55 -20.09
CA VAL A 559 11.94 17.54 -19.01
C VAL A 559 11.89 18.97 -19.56
N GLU A 560 12.63 19.27 -20.62
CA GLU A 560 12.60 20.57 -21.30
C GLU A 560 11.28 20.78 -22.06
N GLU A 561 10.85 19.81 -22.86
CA GLU A 561 9.64 19.90 -23.68
C GLU A 561 8.36 19.96 -22.83
N LEU A 562 8.31 19.20 -21.74
CA LEU A 562 7.14 19.14 -20.86
C LEU A 562 7.19 20.16 -19.72
N GLU A 563 8.21 21.04 -19.65
CA GLU A 563 8.56 21.79 -18.44
C GLU A 563 7.37 22.38 -17.66
N ASP A 564 6.46 23.08 -18.36
CA ASP A 564 5.30 23.74 -17.75
C ASP A 564 4.08 22.80 -17.56
N ASP A 565 4.10 21.62 -18.20
CA ASP A 565 3.09 20.57 -18.14
C ASP A 565 3.52 19.37 -17.25
N LEU A 566 4.72 19.40 -16.66
CA LEU A 566 5.30 18.33 -15.84
C LEU A 566 5.38 18.71 -14.36
N THR A 567 4.76 17.91 -13.51
CA THR A 567 4.95 17.95 -12.05
C THR A 567 5.56 16.65 -11.55
N VAL A 568 6.69 16.73 -10.84
CA VAL A 568 7.31 15.59 -10.16
C VAL A 568 7.22 15.80 -8.65
N GLU A 569 6.32 15.07 -8.01
CA GLU A 569 6.04 15.14 -6.57
C GLU A 569 6.83 14.07 -5.81
N PHE A 570 7.67 14.46 -4.86
CA PHE A 570 8.47 13.56 -4.02
C PHE A 570 7.85 13.35 -2.64
N VAL A 571 7.70 12.10 -2.24
CA VAL A 571 7.04 11.68 -1.00
C VAL A 571 7.91 10.67 -0.25
N ALA A 572 8.47 11.05 0.90
CA ALA A 572 9.13 10.12 1.79
C ALA A 572 8.10 9.36 2.63
N GLY A 573 8.00 8.04 2.46
CA GLY A 573 7.09 7.18 3.22
C GLY A 573 6.87 5.80 2.60
N ASP A 574 6.26 4.90 3.39
CA ASP A 574 5.77 3.60 2.93
C ASP A 574 4.60 3.83 1.96
N VAL A 575 4.65 3.30 0.72
CA VAL A 575 3.60 3.58 -0.28
C VAL A 575 2.24 3.03 0.15
N THR A 576 2.18 1.84 0.75
CA THR A 576 0.92 1.18 1.11
C THR A 576 0.18 1.95 2.20
N ALA A 577 0.86 2.41 3.24
CA ALA A 577 0.25 3.23 4.29
C ALA A 577 0.22 4.73 3.96
N GLY A 578 1.17 5.20 3.15
CA GLY A 578 1.48 6.61 2.93
C GLY A 578 0.60 7.30 1.91
N VAL A 579 0.10 6.60 0.87
CA VAL A 579 -0.79 7.20 -0.14
C VAL A 579 -2.06 7.75 0.50
N ALA A 580 -2.66 6.99 1.41
CA ALA A 580 -3.83 7.45 2.16
C ALA A 580 -3.55 8.72 2.97
N LYS A 581 -2.36 8.83 3.57
CA LYS A 581 -1.93 10.02 4.31
C LYS A 581 -1.69 11.21 3.38
N LEU A 582 -1.03 10.97 2.24
CA LEU A 582 -0.72 11.96 1.23
C LEU A 582 -1.98 12.64 0.69
N VAL A 583 -2.95 11.85 0.19
CA VAL A 583 -4.14 12.41 -0.48
C VAL A 583 -5.11 13.08 0.48
N ASN A 584 -4.99 12.81 1.78
CA ASN A 584 -5.77 13.45 2.85
C ASN A 584 -5.02 14.62 3.52
N GLY A 585 -3.79 14.94 3.09
CA GLY A 585 -3.02 16.07 3.63
C GLY A 585 -2.36 15.81 4.99
N ASP A 586 -2.28 14.55 5.44
CA ASP A 586 -1.66 14.21 6.73
C ASP A 586 -0.13 14.34 6.70
N LEU A 587 0.48 14.36 5.51
CA LEU A 587 1.92 14.57 5.28
C LEU A 587 2.27 16.05 5.03
N GLY A 588 1.33 16.97 5.32
CA GLY A 588 1.45 18.41 5.08
C GLY A 588 0.48 18.91 4.02
N PRO A 589 0.34 20.24 3.87
CA PRO A 589 -0.56 20.85 2.90
C PRO A 589 -0.13 20.48 1.47
N ARG A 590 -1.12 20.15 0.63
CA ARG A 590 -0.93 19.76 -0.77
C ARG A 590 -1.83 20.63 -1.66
N PRO A 591 -1.38 21.12 -2.82
CA PRO A 591 -2.21 21.94 -3.70
C PRO A 591 -3.51 21.23 -4.09
N ASP A 592 -4.63 21.96 -4.11
CA ASP A 592 -5.96 21.37 -4.34
C ASP A 592 -6.13 20.68 -5.70
N HIS A 593 -5.37 21.12 -6.71
CA HIS A 593 -5.38 20.56 -8.06
C HIS A 593 -4.55 19.28 -8.19
N PHE A 594 -3.78 18.89 -7.17
CA PHE A 594 -2.96 17.68 -7.24
C PHE A 594 -3.83 16.40 -7.20
N PRO A 595 -3.41 15.34 -7.90
CA PRO A 595 -4.23 14.14 -8.09
C PRO A 595 -4.47 13.40 -6.78
N LYS A 596 -5.73 13.13 -6.45
CA LYS A 596 -6.13 12.23 -5.33
C LYS A 596 -6.33 10.79 -5.79
N LYS A 597 -6.36 10.58 -7.10
CA LYS A 597 -6.46 9.31 -7.77
C LYS A 597 -5.46 9.28 -8.91
N TYR A 598 -5.04 8.08 -9.28
CA TYR A 598 -4.01 7.85 -10.27
C TYR A 598 -4.52 6.92 -11.34
N LEU A 599 -4.18 7.21 -12.59
CA LEU A 599 -4.46 6.32 -13.70
C LEU A 599 -3.66 5.03 -13.54
N ARG A 600 -2.37 5.12 -13.23
CA ARG A 600 -1.53 3.93 -13.01
C ARG A 600 -0.57 4.08 -11.86
N MET A 601 -0.25 2.94 -11.25
CA MET A 601 0.75 2.84 -10.19
C MET A 601 1.76 1.76 -10.52
N TRP A 602 3.06 2.06 -10.45
CA TRP A 602 4.14 1.06 -10.43
C TRP A 602 4.66 0.96 -9.00
N LEU A 603 4.72 -0.24 -8.42
CA LEU A 603 5.13 -0.43 -7.02
C LEU A 603 6.47 -1.16 -6.86
N ASN A 604 7.17 -1.44 -7.97
CA ASN A 604 8.35 -2.31 -7.96
C ASN A 604 8.03 -3.61 -7.18
N ASN A 605 8.94 -4.07 -6.32
CA ASN A 605 8.78 -5.22 -5.44
C ASN A 605 8.35 -4.83 -4.02
N VAL A 606 7.90 -3.59 -3.79
CA VAL A 606 7.41 -3.16 -2.46
C VAL A 606 6.34 -4.09 -1.89
N PRO A 607 5.36 -4.60 -2.69
CA PRO A 607 4.37 -5.54 -2.20
C PRO A 607 4.95 -6.78 -1.50
N ASP A 608 6.15 -7.25 -1.86
CA ASP A 608 6.81 -8.38 -1.20
C ASP A 608 7.04 -8.14 0.30
N TYR A 609 7.11 -6.88 0.72
CA TYR A 609 7.33 -6.42 2.11
C TYR A 609 6.06 -5.93 2.80
N THR A 610 4.97 -5.71 2.04
CA THR A 610 3.77 -4.98 2.48
C THR A 610 2.48 -5.72 2.09
N SER A 611 2.43 -7.03 2.38
CA SER A 611 1.23 -7.89 2.22
C SER A 611 0.88 -8.31 0.79
N GLY A 612 1.81 -8.23 -0.16
CA GLY A 612 1.62 -8.67 -1.53
C GLY A 612 0.38 -8.06 -2.21
N PRO A 613 -0.33 -8.83 -3.06
CA PRO A 613 -1.56 -8.38 -3.71
C PRO A 613 -2.67 -7.93 -2.76
N LEU A 614 -2.71 -8.44 -1.51
CA LEU A 614 -3.70 -8.02 -0.52
C LEU A 614 -3.51 -6.55 -0.10
N GLY A 615 -2.25 -6.15 0.13
CA GLY A 615 -1.89 -4.77 0.45
C GLY A 615 -2.28 -3.82 -0.67
N SER A 616 -1.91 -4.15 -1.90
CA SER A 616 -2.24 -3.37 -3.09
C SER A 616 -3.75 -3.24 -3.31
N ALA A 617 -4.49 -4.35 -3.15
CA ALA A 617 -5.94 -4.39 -3.30
C ALA A 617 -6.69 -3.48 -2.31
N VAL A 618 -6.31 -3.52 -1.04
CA VAL A 618 -7.04 -2.84 0.04
C VAL A 618 -6.62 -1.37 0.16
N HIS A 619 -5.34 -1.07 -0.07
CA HIS A 619 -4.78 0.25 0.24
C HIS A 619 -4.43 1.11 -0.98
N LEU A 620 -4.28 0.54 -2.18
CA LEU A 620 -3.82 1.29 -3.36
C LEU A 620 -4.85 1.32 -4.48
N VAL A 621 -5.52 0.20 -4.78
CA VAL A 621 -6.61 0.14 -5.77
C VAL A 621 -7.74 1.18 -5.51
N PRO A 622 -8.14 1.50 -4.26
CA PRO A 622 -9.09 2.59 -3.98
C PRO A 622 -8.73 3.95 -4.57
N TYR A 623 -7.44 4.20 -4.79
CA TYR A 623 -6.90 5.44 -5.34
C TYR A 623 -6.65 5.36 -6.84
N LEU A 624 -7.20 4.35 -7.53
CA LEU A 624 -7.26 4.35 -8.98
C LEU A 624 -8.38 5.26 -9.50
N GLU A 625 -8.12 5.88 -10.65
CA GLU A 625 -9.13 6.55 -11.46
C GLU A 625 -10.18 5.55 -11.96
N ASP A 626 -11.40 6.03 -12.20
CA ASP A 626 -12.46 5.24 -12.84
C ASP A 626 -12.23 5.21 -14.36
N SER A 627 -11.33 4.32 -14.79
CA SER A 627 -10.92 4.17 -16.18
C SER A 627 -10.58 2.72 -16.49
N LYS A 628 -10.87 2.28 -17.71
CA LYS A 628 -10.49 0.95 -18.21
C LYS A 628 -8.97 0.74 -18.28
N TYR A 629 -8.19 1.83 -18.31
CA TYR A 629 -6.73 1.79 -18.30
C TYR A 629 -6.13 1.72 -16.90
N SER A 630 -6.96 1.85 -15.86
CA SER A 630 -6.49 1.94 -14.50
C SER A 630 -5.98 0.63 -13.97
N MET A 631 -4.75 0.63 -13.46
CA MET A 631 -4.14 -0.56 -12.86
C MET A 631 -2.99 -0.23 -11.91
N VAL A 632 -2.85 -1.09 -10.89
CA VAL A 632 -1.66 -1.19 -10.05
C VAL A 632 -0.79 -2.31 -10.61
N LEU A 633 0.48 -1.98 -10.87
CA LEU A 633 1.51 -2.87 -11.41
C LEU A 633 2.63 -3.07 -10.39
N SER A 634 3.17 -4.28 -10.33
CA SER A 634 4.31 -4.63 -9.45
C SER A 634 5.02 -5.87 -9.94
N ASN A 635 6.26 -6.06 -9.53
CA ASN A 635 6.99 -7.32 -9.71
C ASN A 635 7.10 -8.05 -8.36
N CYS A 636 7.57 -9.29 -8.41
CA CYS A 636 7.95 -10.06 -7.22
C CYS A 636 9.43 -10.42 -7.36
N LEU A 637 10.26 -9.92 -6.45
CA LEU A 637 11.72 -10.11 -6.54
C LEU A 637 12.32 -10.71 -5.26
N LEU A 638 11.72 -10.44 -4.10
CA LEU A 638 12.22 -10.94 -2.83
C LEU A 638 12.07 -12.46 -2.72
N ASN A 639 10.93 -12.98 -3.16
CA ASN A 639 10.51 -14.35 -2.87
C ASN A 639 9.84 -15.04 -4.07
N CYS A 640 10.13 -14.60 -5.30
CA CYS A 640 9.55 -15.14 -6.54
C CYS A 640 9.71 -16.66 -6.69
N SER A 641 10.81 -17.22 -6.19
CA SER A 641 11.09 -18.66 -6.23
C SER A 641 10.30 -19.48 -5.20
N SER A 642 9.51 -18.82 -4.34
CA SER A 642 8.69 -19.49 -3.32
C SER A 642 7.36 -19.97 -3.87
N PHE A 643 6.87 -19.43 -4.99
CA PHE A 643 5.58 -19.80 -5.56
C PHE A 643 5.74 -20.37 -6.97
N ALA A 644 4.88 -21.29 -7.36
CA ALA A 644 4.92 -21.90 -8.69
C ALA A 644 4.41 -20.94 -9.78
N ASN A 645 3.47 -20.05 -9.46
CA ASN A 645 2.86 -19.09 -10.39
C ASN A 645 2.16 -17.95 -9.63
N LEU A 646 1.67 -16.95 -10.37
CA LEU A 646 0.98 -15.78 -9.81
C LEU A 646 -0.32 -16.13 -9.08
N ASN A 647 -1.02 -17.19 -9.47
CA ASN A 647 -2.22 -17.62 -8.76
C ASN A 647 -1.90 -18.23 -7.37
N GLU A 648 -0.78 -18.94 -7.25
CA GLU A 648 -0.30 -19.42 -5.94
C GLU A 648 0.20 -18.26 -5.06
N LEU A 649 0.91 -17.30 -5.65
CA LEU A 649 1.30 -16.07 -4.96
C LEU A 649 0.06 -15.32 -4.46
N CYS A 650 -0.96 -15.14 -5.31
CA CYS A 650 -2.25 -14.55 -4.96
C CYS A 650 -2.85 -15.21 -3.72
N PHE A 651 -2.97 -16.54 -3.76
CA PHE A 651 -3.55 -17.31 -2.66
C PHE A 651 -2.78 -17.14 -1.35
N ASN A 652 -1.44 -17.14 -1.39
CA ASN A 652 -0.64 -17.06 -0.18
C ASN A 652 -0.70 -15.70 0.51
N TYR A 653 -0.93 -14.61 -0.22
CA TYR A 653 -1.12 -13.29 0.38
C TYR A 653 -2.58 -12.95 0.70
N THR A 654 -3.53 -13.46 -0.10
CA THR A 654 -4.94 -13.03 -0.02
C THR A 654 -5.87 -14.10 0.54
N TYR A 655 -5.42 -15.36 0.69
CA TYR A 655 -6.24 -16.52 1.05
C TYR A 655 -7.38 -16.82 0.07
N CYS A 656 -7.31 -16.28 -1.13
CA CYS A 656 -8.22 -16.59 -2.21
C CYS A 656 -7.48 -16.60 -3.55
N HIS A 657 -8.01 -17.34 -4.53
CA HIS A 657 -7.48 -17.31 -5.89
C HIS A 657 -8.00 -16.06 -6.63
N ALA A 658 -7.55 -15.84 -7.87
CA ALA A 658 -7.99 -14.71 -8.67
C ALA A 658 -9.53 -14.58 -8.80
N ASP A 659 -10.26 -15.69 -8.89
CA ASP A 659 -11.72 -15.67 -8.84
C ASP A 659 -12.27 -15.11 -7.52
N GLY A 660 -11.61 -15.37 -6.40
CA GLY A 660 -11.95 -14.77 -5.11
C GLY A 660 -11.64 -13.28 -5.06
N MET A 661 -10.52 -12.83 -5.66
CA MET A 661 -10.23 -11.40 -5.83
C MET A 661 -11.35 -10.71 -6.63
N ARG A 662 -11.83 -11.34 -7.71
CA ARG A 662 -12.96 -10.81 -8.48
C ARG A 662 -14.26 -10.81 -7.66
N ASP A 663 -14.62 -11.95 -7.10
CA ASP A 663 -15.94 -12.17 -6.52
C ASP A 663 -16.09 -11.56 -5.12
N ILE A 664 -15.03 -11.43 -4.33
CA ILE A 664 -15.04 -10.89 -2.96
C ILE A 664 -14.57 -9.44 -2.94
N PHE A 665 -13.46 -9.11 -3.62
CA PHE A 665 -12.89 -7.76 -3.60
C PHE A 665 -13.42 -6.86 -4.71
N GLY A 666 -13.94 -7.41 -5.80
CA GLY A 666 -14.25 -6.60 -6.98
C GLY A 666 -12.96 -6.12 -7.66
N ILE A 667 -11.96 -7.01 -7.74
CA ILE A 667 -10.66 -6.73 -8.36
C ILE A 667 -10.35 -7.78 -9.41
N LEU A 668 -9.93 -7.34 -10.60
CA LEU A 668 -9.35 -8.22 -11.61
C LEU A 668 -7.86 -8.38 -11.38
N TYR A 669 -7.41 -9.64 -11.28
CA TYR A 669 -6.00 -9.99 -11.38
C TYR A 669 -5.72 -10.45 -12.82
N ARG A 670 -5.19 -9.54 -13.65
CA ARG A 670 -5.17 -9.73 -15.12
C ARG A 670 -4.24 -10.87 -15.57
N ASP A 671 -3.11 -11.03 -14.90
CA ASP A 671 -2.04 -11.96 -15.29
C ASP A 671 -1.98 -13.18 -14.38
N GLU A 672 -3.10 -13.61 -13.81
CA GLU A 672 -3.20 -14.74 -12.88
C GLU A 672 -2.54 -16.06 -13.38
N LYS A 673 -2.42 -16.23 -14.70
CA LYS A 673 -1.79 -17.40 -15.36
C LYS A 673 -0.29 -17.23 -15.61
N GLY A 674 0.29 -16.09 -15.24
CA GLY A 674 1.70 -15.80 -15.36
C GLY A 674 2.58 -16.59 -14.37
N THR A 675 3.86 -16.64 -14.67
CA THR A 675 4.93 -17.06 -13.78
C THR A 675 5.21 -15.98 -12.73
N THR A 676 5.85 -16.34 -11.63
CA THR A 676 6.22 -15.38 -10.56
C THR A 676 7.24 -14.32 -10.97
N PHE A 677 7.89 -14.47 -12.12
CA PHE A 677 8.78 -13.46 -12.71
C PHE A 677 8.02 -12.44 -13.58
N ASP A 678 6.73 -12.66 -13.84
CA ASP A 678 5.91 -11.72 -14.59
C ASP A 678 5.39 -10.58 -13.71
N GLU A 679 4.99 -9.48 -14.36
CA GLU A 679 4.31 -8.37 -13.70
C GLU A 679 2.94 -8.81 -13.14
N MET A 680 2.65 -8.41 -11.90
CA MET A 680 1.34 -8.52 -11.30
C MET A 680 0.52 -7.27 -11.62
N ASN A 681 -0.68 -7.45 -12.17
CA ASN A 681 -1.57 -6.36 -12.57
C ASN A 681 -2.94 -6.48 -11.89
N LEU A 682 -3.30 -5.47 -11.11
CA LEU A 682 -4.59 -5.37 -10.41
C LEU A 682 -5.41 -4.18 -10.95
N SER A 683 -6.66 -4.43 -11.33
CA SER A 683 -7.62 -3.39 -11.74
C SER A 683 -8.92 -3.49 -10.96
N VAL A 684 -9.64 -2.38 -10.83
CA VAL A 684 -11.02 -2.40 -10.35
C VAL A 684 -11.87 -3.25 -11.29
N PHE A 685 -12.73 -4.10 -10.72
CA PHE A 685 -13.77 -4.83 -11.43
C PHE A 685 -15.13 -4.25 -11.05
N PRO A 686 -15.73 -3.36 -11.88
CA PRO A 686 -17.07 -2.84 -11.61
C PRO A 686 -18.06 -4.01 -11.57
N ARG A 687 -18.63 -4.26 -10.38
CA ARG A 687 -19.63 -5.31 -10.23
C ARG A 687 -20.89 -4.90 -11.01
N GLN A 688 -21.39 -5.84 -11.80
CA GLN A 688 -22.64 -5.64 -12.56
C GLN A 688 -23.89 -5.91 -11.70
N SER A 689 -23.76 -6.67 -10.62
CA SER A 689 -24.84 -7.00 -9.69
C SER A 689 -24.46 -6.71 -8.23
N PHE A 690 -25.47 -6.49 -7.40
CA PHE A 690 -25.30 -6.28 -5.95
C PHE A 690 -24.88 -7.58 -5.26
N PHE A 691 -24.31 -7.47 -4.06
CA PHE A 691 -24.21 -8.58 -3.12
C PHE A 691 -25.63 -8.98 -2.68
N SER A 692 -26.30 -9.79 -3.49
CA SER A 692 -27.73 -10.07 -3.40
C SER A 692 -28.01 -11.55 -3.13
N SER A 693 -27.09 -12.27 -2.49
CA SER A 693 -27.37 -13.64 -2.08
C SER A 693 -26.78 -14.07 -0.74
N THR A 694 -27.46 -15.02 -0.09
CA THR A 694 -26.96 -15.67 1.14
C THR A 694 -25.67 -16.43 0.90
N VAL A 695 -25.45 -16.94 -0.33
CA VAL A 695 -24.20 -17.59 -0.72
C VAL A 695 -23.04 -16.61 -0.67
N TYR A 696 -23.23 -15.39 -1.18
CA TYR A 696 -22.20 -14.34 -1.07
C TYR A 696 -22.00 -13.88 0.36
N LYS A 697 -23.07 -13.68 1.14
CA LYS A 697 -22.97 -13.33 2.57
C LYS A 697 -22.13 -14.37 3.33
N LYS A 698 -22.43 -15.66 3.14
CA LYS A 698 -21.67 -16.75 3.77
C LYS A 698 -20.21 -16.76 3.32
N LYS A 699 -19.93 -16.65 2.02
CA LYS A 699 -18.55 -16.59 1.49
C LYS A 699 -17.75 -15.43 2.11
N LEU A 700 -18.36 -14.24 2.18
CA LEU A 700 -17.75 -13.07 2.81
C LEU A 700 -17.49 -13.31 4.30
N HIS A 701 -18.48 -13.83 5.04
CA HIS A 701 -18.33 -14.13 6.47
C HIS A 701 -17.24 -15.16 6.75
N ASP A 702 -17.22 -16.26 6.00
CA ASP A 702 -16.19 -17.30 6.13
C ASP A 702 -14.79 -16.73 5.85
N TYR A 703 -14.69 -15.84 4.86
CA TYR A 703 -13.45 -15.15 4.53
C TYR A 703 -13.02 -14.15 5.61
N LEU A 704 -13.92 -13.30 6.11
CA LEU A 704 -13.61 -12.34 7.17
C LEU A 704 -13.22 -13.04 8.48
N LYS A 705 -13.87 -14.17 8.82
CA LYS A 705 -13.50 -15.01 9.97
C LYS A 705 -12.12 -15.62 9.80
N LEU A 706 -11.82 -16.15 8.62
CA LEU A 706 -10.48 -16.66 8.30
C LEU A 706 -9.43 -15.57 8.49
N MET A 707 -9.64 -14.42 7.84
CA MET A 707 -8.71 -13.30 7.90
C MET A 707 -8.52 -12.81 9.32
N PHE A 708 -9.60 -12.63 10.10
CA PHE A 708 -9.50 -12.20 11.49
C PHE A 708 -8.58 -13.11 12.32
N VAL A 709 -8.78 -14.42 12.26
CA VAL A 709 -7.93 -15.37 13.00
C VAL A 709 -6.47 -15.32 12.50
N ARG A 710 -6.23 -15.03 11.22
CA ARG A 710 -4.87 -14.80 10.68
C ARG A 710 -4.22 -13.53 11.24
N PHE A 711 -4.96 -12.43 11.38
CA PHE A 711 -4.45 -11.21 12.03
C PHE A 711 -4.04 -11.45 13.49
N LEU A 712 -4.76 -12.32 14.20
CA LEU A 712 -4.41 -12.71 15.58
C LEU A 712 -3.15 -13.60 15.62
N CYS A 713 -3.09 -14.57 14.71
CA CYS A 713 -2.09 -15.64 14.69
C CYS A 713 -1.38 -15.72 13.32
N PRO A 714 -0.41 -14.83 13.07
CA PRO A 714 0.36 -14.85 11.83
C PRO A 714 1.20 -16.14 11.73
N PRO A 715 1.47 -16.63 10.50
CA PRO A 715 2.30 -17.79 10.23
C PRO A 715 3.77 -17.49 10.45
N ARG A 716 4.60 -18.53 10.30
CA ARG A 716 6.05 -18.36 10.25
C ARG A 716 6.49 -17.94 8.85
N SER A 717 7.39 -16.97 8.82
CA SER A 717 8.10 -16.58 7.60
C SER A 717 9.34 -17.47 7.47
N PRO A 718 9.59 -18.09 6.31
CA PRO A 718 10.84 -18.82 6.07
C PRO A 718 12.04 -17.86 6.05
N HIS A 719 13.25 -18.41 6.15
CA HIS A 719 14.48 -17.61 6.03
C HIS A 719 14.69 -17.10 4.60
N MET A 720 15.49 -16.04 4.46
CA MET A 720 15.99 -15.58 3.15
C MET A 720 16.69 -16.75 2.42
N PRO A 721 16.57 -16.86 1.08
CA PRO A 721 15.92 -15.94 0.15
C PRO A 721 14.42 -16.19 -0.06
N PHE A 722 13.77 -17.10 0.67
CA PHE A 722 12.37 -17.49 0.43
C PHE A 722 11.36 -16.73 1.29
N ARG A 723 11.77 -15.62 1.91
CA ARG A 723 11.04 -14.91 2.97
C ARG A 723 9.64 -14.47 2.51
N ILE A 724 8.60 -14.73 3.31
CA ILE A 724 7.23 -14.27 3.05
C ILE A 724 6.66 -13.71 4.35
N ASP A 725 6.34 -12.41 4.36
CA ASP A 725 5.95 -11.72 5.58
C ASP A 725 4.45 -11.40 5.60
N GLU A 726 3.83 -11.60 6.77
CA GLU A 726 2.46 -11.13 7.08
C GLU A 726 2.53 -10.16 8.26
N PRO A 727 2.96 -8.91 8.02
CA PRO A 727 3.31 -7.97 9.08
C PRO A 727 2.09 -7.32 9.72
N TRP A 728 0.91 -7.92 9.69
CA TRP A 728 -0.34 -7.20 9.95
C TRP A 728 -0.61 -6.88 11.41
N THR A 729 -1.34 -5.79 11.61
CA THR A 729 -1.88 -5.37 12.91
C THR A 729 -3.41 -5.38 12.93
N PHE A 730 -4.00 -5.17 14.10
CA PHE A 730 -5.45 -4.95 14.21
C PHE A 730 -5.96 -3.74 13.42
N ALA A 731 -5.16 -2.67 13.27
CA ALA A 731 -5.56 -1.52 12.44
C ALA A 731 -5.76 -1.91 10.98
N TYR A 732 -4.92 -2.82 10.47
CA TYR A 732 -5.10 -3.38 9.13
C TYR A 732 -6.46 -4.06 9.00
N PHE A 733 -6.87 -4.88 9.97
CA PHE A 733 -8.19 -5.53 9.95
C PHE A 733 -9.34 -4.52 9.92
N PHE A 734 -9.23 -3.40 10.63
CA PHE A 734 -10.24 -2.33 10.56
C PHE A 734 -10.28 -1.65 9.19
N THR A 735 -9.12 -1.32 8.61
CA THR A 735 -9.07 -0.78 7.23
C THR A 735 -9.66 -1.77 6.22
N PHE A 736 -9.46 -3.06 6.44
CA PHE A 736 -9.98 -4.14 5.63
C PHE A 736 -11.51 -4.27 5.70
N LEU A 737 -12.11 -4.18 6.89
CA LEU A 737 -13.56 -4.13 7.04
C LEU A 737 -14.18 -2.90 6.36
N ILE A 738 -13.54 -1.75 6.50
CA ILE A 738 -13.99 -0.49 5.88
C ILE A 738 -13.97 -0.60 4.36
N TYR A 739 -12.91 -1.19 3.79
CA TYR A 739 -12.77 -1.44 2.36
C TYR A 739 -13.97 -2.22 1.80
N PHE A 740 -14.44 -3.27 2.49
CA PHE A 740 -15.56 -4.06 1.98
C PHE A 740 -16.84 -3.25 1.83
N VAL A 741 -17.09 -2.29 2.71
CA VAL A 741 -18.29 -1.43 2.61
C VAL A 741 -18.08 -0.31 1.60
N GLN A 742 -16.96 0.41 1.70
CA GLN A 742 -16.75 1.65 0.93
C GLN A 742 -16.28 1.41 -0.51
N ASN A 743 -15.58 0.30 -0.77
CA ASN A 743 -14.90 0.06 -2.04
C ASN A 743 -15.41 -1.21 -2.74
N ALA A 744 -15.61 -2.31 -2.01
CA ALA A 744 -16.15 -3.53 -2.61
C ALA A 744 -17.67 -3.48 -2.79
N GLY A 745 -18.37 -2.62 -2.04
CA GLY A 745 -19.82 -2.41 -2.11
C GLY A 745 -20.65 -3.42 -1.31
N CYS A 746 -20.07 -4.08 -0.30
CA CYS A 746 -20.77 -5.00 0.57
C CYS A 746 -21.82 -4.27 1.44
N PRO A 747 -22.99 -4.89 1.70
CA PRO A 747 -23.97 -4.35 2.65
C PRO A 747 -23.32 -4.13 4.02
N ALA A 748 -23.35 -2.87 4.48
CA ALA A 748 -22.71 -2.44 5.73
C ALA A 748 -22.99 -3.38 6.92
N HIS A 749 -24.25 -3.78 7.12
CA HIS A 749 -24.63 -4.66 8.22
C HIS A 749 -24.04 -6.08 8.12
N TRP A 750 -23.71 -6.60 6.93
CA TRP A 750 -23.02 -7.90 6.81
C TRP A 750 -21.61 -7.86 7.38
N VAL A 751 -20.90 -6.74 7.17
CA VAL A 751 -19.56 -6.53 7.74
C VAL A 751 -19.65 -6.23 9.23
N GLY A 752 -20.63 -5.39 9.62
CA GLY A 752 -20.91 -5.06 11.02
C GLY A 752 -21.24 -6.26 11.88
N GLU A 753 -21.97 -7.26 11.36
CA GLU A 753 -22.28 -8.52 12.07
C GLU A 753 -21.01 -9.27 12.54
N ILE A 754 -19.94 -9.26 11.73
CA ILE A 754 -18.67 -9.89 12.11
C ILE A 754 -18.02 -9.10 13.25
N LEU A 755 -17.89 -7.79 13.13
CA LEU A 755 -17.30 -6.97 14.20
C LEU A 755 -18.15 -7.01 15.48
N GLN A 756 -19.48 -7.03 15.37
CA GLN A 756 -20.38 -7.20 16.51
C GLN A 756 -20.09 -8.52 17.23
N SER A 757 -19.94 -9.63 16.50
CA SER A 757 -19.61 -10.92 17.12
C SER A 757 -18.26 -10.93 17.84
N ILE A 758 -17.30 -10.12 17.38
CA ILE A 758 -15.99 -9.94 18.00
C ILE A 758 -16.12 -9.09 19.27
N VAL A 759 -16.85 -7.97 19.20
CA VAL A 759 -17.12 -7.06 20.33
C VAL A 759 -17.87 -7.79 21.45
N ASP A 760 -18.86 -8.62 21.09
CA ASP A 760 -19.66 -9.39 22.05
C ASP A 760 -18.91 -10.59 22.66
N ASP A 761 -17.69 -10.90 22.22
CA ASP A 761 -16.99 -12.15 22.53
C ASP A 761 -17.85 -13.39 22.20
N LYS A 762 -18.51 -13.38 21.02
CA LYS A 762 -19.40 -14.44 20.51
C LYS A 762 -18.94 -15.03 19.17
N LEU A 763 -17.73 -14.71 18.72
CA LEU A 763 -17.21 -15.19 17.45
C LEU A 763 -17.10 -16.73 17.46
N VAL A 764 -17.81 -17.39 16.55
CA VAL A 764 -17.77 -18.84 16.34
C VAL A 764 -17.27 -19.17 14.93
N THR A 765 -16.27 -20.05 14.85
CA THR A 765 -15.67 -20.50 13.59
C THR A 765 -15.04 -21.89 13.70
N ASP A 766 -15.00 -22.60 12.58
CA ASP A 766 -14.30 -23.87 12.37
C ASP A 766 -12.90 -23.66 11.73
N VAL A 767 -12.48 -22.40 11.51
CA VAL A 767 -11.17 -22.07 10.95
C VAL A 767 -10.05 -22.58 11.86
N ILE A 768 -9.07 -23.28 11.28
CA ILE A 768 -7.77 -23.52 11.90
C ILE A 768 -6.75 -22.62 11.20
N PRO A 769 -6.13 -21.65 11.89
CA PRO A 769 -5.10 -20.82 11.27
C PRO A 769 -3.85 -21.64 10.97
N HIS A 770 -3.25 -21.42 9.80
CA HIS A 770 -1.98 -22.04 9.45
C HIS A 770 -0.82 -21.40 10.22
N THR A 771 -0.25 -22.09 11.19
CA THR A 771 0.89 -21.58 12.00
C THR A 771 2.25 -22.10 11.54
N GLY A 772 2.29 -22.85 10.43
CA GLY A 772 3.52 -23.34 9.83
C GLY A 772 4.25 -22.29 8.99
N ASN A 773 5.26 -22.74 8.22
CA ASN A 773 5.98 -21.89 7.28
C ASN A 773 5.10 -21.54 6.07
N LEU A 774 5.23 -20.31 5.58
CA LEU A 774 4.80 -19.94 4.24
C LEU A 774 5.81 -20.43 3.18
N PRO A 775 5.38 -20.69 1.94
CA PRO A 775 3.99 -20.66 1.46
C PRO A 775 3.18 -21.87 1.97
N ILE A 776 1.86 -21.70 2.06
CA ILE A 776 0.91 -22.73 2.46
C ILE A 776 0.86 -23.81 1.39
N GLN A 777 1.35 -24.99 1.75
CA GLN A 777 1.34 -26.17 0.91
C GLN A 777 -0.10 -26.66 0.66
N PRO A 778 -0.40 -27.27 -0.52
CA PRO A 778 -1.74 -27.74 -0.86
C PRO A 778 -2.44 -28.57 0.23
N ALA A 779 -1.72 -29.46 0.92
CA ALA A 779 -2.26 -30.31 1.98
C ALA A 779 -2.69 -29.53 3.26
N ALA A 780 -2.17 -28.32 3.45
CA ALA A 780 -2.49 -27.45 4.57
C ALA A 780 -3.54 -26.37 4.20
N LYS A 781 -3.98 -26.32 2.93
CA LYS A 781 -5.02 -25.37 2.49
C LYS A 781 -6.38 -25.79 3.02
N ASN A 782 -7.16 -24.82 3.50
CA ASN A 782 -8.55 -25.02 3.93
C ASN A 782 -8.76 -26.08 5.02
N VAL A 783 -7.76 -26.33 5.87
CA VAL A 783 -7.96 -27.21 7.02
C VAL A 783 -8.96 -26.56 7.98
N ARG A 784 -10.01 -27.31 8.31
CA ARG A 784 -11.10 -26.91 9.22
C ARG A 784 -11.19 -27.89 10.37
N MET A 785 -11.71 -27.42 11.50
CA MET A 785 -12.14 -28.29 12.59
C MET A 785 -13.37 -29.10 12.17
N ALA A 786 -13.56 -30.26 12.79
CA ALA A 786 -14.77 -31.06 12.62
C ALA A 786 -16.04 -30.34 13.09
N SER A 787 -15.92 -29.42 14.06
CA SER A 787 -17.01 -28.59 14.56
C SER A 787 -16.51 -27.17 14.83
N ALA A 788 -17.40 -26.19 14.64
CA ALA A 788 -17.08 -24.80 14.92
C ALA A 788 -16.98 -24.55 16.44
N ARG A 789 -16.05 -23.68 16.83
CA ARG A 789 -15.78 -23.33 18.22
C ARG A 789 -15.87 -21.83 18.47
N LYS A 790 -16.14 -21.46 19.72
CA LYS A 790 -16.02 -20.07 20.17
C LYS A 790 -14.54 -19.71 20.26
N VAL A 791 -14.15 -18.59 19.66
CA VAL A 791 -12.79 -18.03 19.78
C VAL A 791 -12.69 -17.21 21.06
N ASN A 792 -11.64 -17.44 21.86
CA ASN A 792 -11.33 -16.61 23.02
C ASN A 792 -10.65 -15.31 22.59
N LEU A 793 -11.31 -14.17 22.81
CA LEU A 793 -10.81 -12.85 22.40
C LEU A 793 -10.22 -12.02 23.55
N LYS A 794 -10.30 -12.54 24.78
CA LYS A 794 -9.81 -11.84 25.98
C LYS A 794 -8.35 -11.38 25.85
N PRO A 795 -7.41 -12.17 25.27
CA PRO A 795 -6.01 -11.75 25.14
C PRO A 795 -5.76 -10.56 24.21
N TRP A 796 -6.73 -10.12 23.41
CA TRP A 796 -6.57 -8.98 22.49
C TRP A 796 -7.50 -7.81 22.85
N ARG A 797 -8.18 -7.87 23.99
CA ARG A 797 -9.22 -6.92 24.38
C ARG A 797 -8.69 -5.49 24.51
N ALA A 798 -7.51 -5.30 25.10
CA ALA A 798 -6.91 -3.97 25.27
C ALA A 798 -6.64 -3.27 23.93
N GLU A 799 -6.16 -4.01 22.93
CA GLU A 799 -5.90 -3.50 21.59
C GLU A 799 -7.22 -3.20 20.84
N LEU A 800 -8.19 -4.11 20.91
CA LEU A 800 -9.51 -3.96 20.29
C LEU A 800 -10.25 -2.73 20.82
N GLU A 801 -10.30 -2.55 22.14
CA GLU A 801 -10.94 -1.39 22.78
C GLU A 801 -10.26 -0.08 22.38
N THR A 802 -8.92 -0.06 22.31
CA THR A 802 -8.15 1.11 21.89
C THR A 802 -8.53 1.57 20.49
N LEU A 803 -8.68 0.64 19.54
CA LEU A 803 -9.15 0.96 18.19
C LEU A 803 -10.60 1.42 18.17
N LEU A 804 -11.52 0.64 18.76
CA LEU A 804 -12.95 0.94 18.75
C LEU A 804 -13.23 2.34 19.30
N VAL A 805 -12.67 2.68 20.45
CA VAL A 805 -12.83 4.02 21.07
C VAL A 805 -12.23 5.12 20.19
N SER A 806 -11.13 4.85 19.50
CA SER A 806 -10.47 5.84 18.63
C SER A 806 -11.24 6.10 17.32
N VAL A 807 -11.90 5.08 16.77
CA VAL A 807 -12.41 5.11 15.38
C VAL A 807 -13.93 4.92 15.25
N LYS A 808 -14.66 4.64 16.34
CA LYS A 808 -16.12 4.44 16.34
C LYS A 808 -16.90 5.40 15.42
N PRO A 809 -16.66 6.74 15.44
CA PRO A 809 -17.47 7.65 14.64
C PRO A 809 -17.43 7.34 13.15
N MET A 810 -16.30 6.84 12.62
CA MET A 810 -16.11 6.68 11.17
C MET A 810 -16.42 5.28 10.62
N LEU A 811 -16.79 4.32 11.48
CA LEU A 811 -17.15 2.97 11.03
C LEU A 811 -18.33 3.05 10.05
N PRO A 812 -18.24 2.46 8.85
CA PRO A 812 -19.27 2.60 7.82
C PRO A 812 -20.46 1.65 8.03
N PHE A 813 -20.61 1.10 9.24
CA PHE A 813 -21.62 0.13 9.62
C PHE A 813 -21.94 0.26 11.11
N SER A 814 -23.17 -0.10 11.49
CA SER A 814 -23.62 0.01 12.87
C SER A 814 -23.10 -1.15 13.72
N ILE A 815 -22.58 -0.83 14.90
CA ILE A 815 -22.29 -1.78 15.98
C ILE A 815 -22.84 -1.21 17.30
N ILE A 816 -23.25 -2.09 18.19
CA ILE A 816 -23.69 -1.75 19.55
C ILE A 816 -22.51 -2.07 20.47
N LEU A 817 -21.99 -1.05 21.15
CA LEU A 817 -20.90 -1.23 22.11
C LEU A 817 -21.47 -1.52 23.50
N PRO A 818 -20.78 -2.35 24.31
CA PRO A 818 -21.01 -2.46 25.75
C PRO A 818 -21.01 -1.08 26.43
N GLU A 819 -21.80 -0.91 27.48
CA GLU A 819 -22.01 0.39 28.15
C GLU A 819 -20.69 1.02 28.65
N ASP A 820 -19.76 0.18 29.14
CA ASP A 820 -18.43 0.59 29.60
C ASP A 820 -17.53 1.09 28.46
N LEU A 821 -17.82 0.73 27.21
CA LEU A 821 -17.12 1.22 26.02
C LEU A 821 -17.89 2.32 25.29
N ALA A 822 -19.22 2.32 25.36
CA ALA A 822 -20.08 3.24 24.65
C ALA A 822 -19.90 4.70 25.10
N SER A 823 -19.57 4.89 26.39
CA SER A 823 -19.35 6.18 27.04
C SER A 823 -17.94 6.76 26.82
N LEU A 824 -16.98 5.94 26.38
CA LEU A 824 -15.59 6.36 26.19
C LEU A 824 -15.39 7.15 24.89
N THR A 825 -14.39 8.01 24.90
CA THR A 825 -13.97 8.83 23.76
C THR A 825 -12.48 8.68 23.48
N HIS A 826 -12.01 9.20 22.35
CA HIS A 826 -10.59 9.22 22.02
C HIS A 826 -9.71 9.93 23.07
N GLN A 827 -10.28 10.75 23.96
CA GLN A 827 -9.55 11.39 25.08
C GLN A 827 -9.18 10.39 26.19
N ASP A 828 -9.80 9.22 26.20
CA ASP A 828 -9.49 8.12 27.12
C ASP A 828 -8.34 7.24 26.64
N ILE A 829 -7.85 7.48 25.43
CA ILE A 829 -6.68 6.82 24.84
C ILE A 829 -5.46 7.73 25.02
N ALA A 830 -4.36 7.15 25.50
CA ALA A 830 -3.08 7.85 25.63
C ALA A 830 -1.97 7.05 24.94
N THR A 831 -0.92 7.76 24.53
CA THR A 831 0.35 7.18 24.10
C THR A 831 1.23 6.96 25.33
N TYR A 832 1.74 5.75 25.47
CA TYR A 832 2.70 5.37 26.50
C TYR A 832 4.04 5.07 25.86
N THR A 833 5.10 5.29 26.63
CA THR A 833 6.47 4.96 26.23
C THR A 833 7.16 4.26 27.38
N ALA A 834 7.91 3.21 27.07
CA ALA A 834 8.67 2.46 28.06
C ALA A 834 10.10 2.21 27.58
N GLY A 835 11.02 2.16 28.55
CA GLY A 835 12.37 1.65 28.34
C GLY A 835 12.35 0.13 28.19
N ILE A 836 13.13 -0.41 27.26
CA ILE A 836 13.32 -1.85 27.09
C ILE A 836 14.79 -2.21 27.21
N THR A 837 15.08 -3.28 27.96
CA THR A 837 16.43 -3.84 28.13
C THR A 837 16.59 -5.11 27.32
N TYR A 838 17.69 -5.18 26.57
CA TYR A 838 18.11 -6.38 25.86
C TYR A 838 18.69 -7.40 26.84
N THR A 839 18.31 -8.68 26.72
CA THR A 839 18.86 -9.75 27.57
C THR A 839 19.93 -10.53 26.81
N ALA A 840 20.97 -11.05 27.48
CA ALA A 840 22.04 -11.79 26.79
C ALA A 840 21.53 -13.09 26.09
N GLU A 841 20.37 -13.60 26.50
CA GLU A 841 19.70 -14.78 25.95
C GLU A 841 18.85 -14.48 24.69
N THR A 842 18.63 -13.21 24.31
CA THR A 842 17.83 -12.83 23.13
C THR A 842 18.64 -12.90 21.83
N ARG A 843 19.25 -14.04 21.51
CA ARG A 843 19.75 -14.29 20.14
C ARG A 843 18.58 -14.55 19.22
N PHE A 844 18.19 -13.55 18.43
CA PHE A 844 17.22 -13.75 17.36
C PHE A 844 17.95 -14.37 16.16
N ASP A 845 17.54 -15.58 15.76
CA ASP A 845 17.91 -16.19 14.48
C ASP A 845 17.27 -15.48 13.26
N ILE A 846 16.60 -14.35 13.50
CA ILE A 846 15.82 -13.58 12.53
C ILE A 846 16.41 -12.17 12.41
N SER A 847 16.38 -11.65 11.19
CA SER A 847 16.79 -10.28 10.90
C SER A 847 15.98 -9.27 11.74
N PRO A 848 16.62 -8.32 12.44
CA PRO A 848 15.91 -7.34 13.28
C PRO A 848 15.09 -6.34 12.45
N PHE A 849 15.24 -6.34 11.13
CA PHE A 849 14.57 -5.45 10.19
C PHE A 849 13.23 -6.00 9.67
N ILE A 850 12.76 -7.15 10.20
CA ILE A 850 11.49 -7.75 9.77
C ILE A 850 10.34 -7.26 10.66
N LYS A 851 9.25 -6.82 10.02
CA LYS A 851 8.04 -6.24 10.64
C LYS A 851 7.19 -7.30 11.38
N THR A 852 7.70 -7.80 12.52
CA THR A 852 7.11 -8.94 13.27
C THR A 852 7.01 -8.71 14.78
N ALA A 853 7.42 -7.53 15.26
CA ALA A 853 7.39 -7.25 16.69
C ALA A 853 5.96 -7.10 17.21
N GLY A 854 5.76 -7.56 18.43
CA GLY A 854 4.55 -7.46 19.22
C GLY A 854 4.89 -7.08 20.66
N LEU A 855 3.91 -6.54 21.39
CA LEU A 855 4.00 -6.40 22.84
C LEU A 855 3.11 -7.45 23.50
N VAL A 856 3.62 -8.06 24.56
CA VAL A 856 2.82 -8.87 25.48
C VAL A 856 2.86 -8.24 26.86
N PHE A 857 1.69 -8.00 27.43
CA PHE A 857 1.51 -7.65 28.84
C PHE A 857 1.00 -8.89 29.55
N TYR A 858 1.58 -9.21 30.71
CA TYR A 858 1.15 -10.38 31.48
C TYR A 858 1.12 -10.13 32.99
N ASN A 859 0.18 -10.78 33.67
CA ASN A 859 0.09 -10.76 35.12
C ASN A 859 0.97 -11.89 35.70
N PRO A 860 2.06 -11.56 36.42
CA PRO A 860 2.98 -12.56 36.97
C PRO A 860 2.34 -13.49 38.02
N SER A 861 1.19 -13.11 38.58
CA SER A 861 0.42 -13.97 39.50
C SER A 861 -0.33 -15.10 38.79
N LEU A 862 -0.53 -15.00 37.47
CA LEU A 862 -1.25 -15.99 36.66
C LEU A 862 -0.32 -16.73 35.69
N ILE A 863 0.72 -16.06 35.20
CA ILE A 863 1.70 -16.59 34.25
C ILE A 863 3.10 -16.17 34.69
N THR A 864 3.97 -17.14 34.96
CA THR A 864 5.34 -16.86 35.37
C THR A 864 6.21 -16.37 34.19
N ASP A 865 7.32 -15.69 34.51
CA ASP A 865 8.32 -15.26 33.52
C ASP A 865 8.88 -16.43 32.68
N SER A 866 8.90 -17.66 33.24
CA SER A 866 9.33 -18.87 32.52
C SER A 866 8.27 -19.43 31.55
N GLU A 867 6.99 -19.16 31.81
CA GLU A 867 5.88 -19.66 31.01
C GLU A 867 5.55 -18.72 29.84
N ILE A 868 5.74 -17.40 30.01
CA ILE A 868 5.36 -16.41 29.00
C ILE A 868 6.03 -16.66 27.64
N GLY A 869 7.28 -17.14 27.63
CA GLY A 869 7.99 -17.54 26.42
C GLY A 869 7.25 -18.63 25.62
N ARG A 870 6.64 -19.60 26.30
CA ARG A 870 5.82 -20.65 25.66
C ARG A 870 4.51 -20.10 25.14
N VAL A 871 3.88 -19.16 25.86
CA VAL A 871 2.64 -18.50 25.45
C VAL A 871 2.84 -17.72 24.15
N VAL A 872 3.88 -16.87 24.07
CA VAL A 872 4.16 -16.10 22.85
C VAL A 872 4.69 -16.97 21.71
N GLY A 873 5.30 -18.12 22.01
CA GLY A 873 5.69 -19.12 21.00
C GLY A 873 4.52 -19.94 20.44
N ARG A 874 3.35 -19.94 21.12
CA ARG A 874 2.13 -20.65 20.72
C ARG A 874 0.88 -19.80 20.92
N VAL A 875 0.88 -18.58 20.37
CA VAL A 875 -0.26 -17.64 20.44
C VAL A 875 -1.58 -18.28 19.96
N VAL A 876 -1.51 -19.23 19.03
CA VAL A 876 -2.69 -19.98 18.53
C VAL A 876 -3.43 -20.73 19.63
N ASP A 877 -2.72 -21.22 20.66
CA ASP A 877 -3.34 -21.96 21.77
C ASP A 877 -4.28 -21.05 22.59
N LEU A 878 -4.02 -19.72 22.59
CA LEU A 878 -4.85 -18.75 23.30
C LEU A 878 -6.25 -18.60 22.69
N LEU A 879 -6.45 -18.98 21.43
CA LEU A 879 -7.77 -18.95 20.79
C LEU A 879 -8.75 -19.90 21.48
N ASP A 880 -8.23 -20.93 22.16
CA ASP A 880 -8.99 -22.01 22.77
C ASP A 880 -8.86 -22.07 24.30
N ASP A 881 -7.93 -21.28 24.85
CA ASP A 881 -7.67 -21.22 26.28
C ASP A 881 -8.76 -20.45 27.02
N THR A 882 -9.67 -21.17 27.67
CA THR A 882 -10.72 -20.60 28.53
C THR A 882 -10.30 -20.47 29.99
N SER A 883 -9.05 -20.84 30.33
CA SER A 883 -8.56 -20.82 31.71
C SER A 883 -8.39 -19.39 32.24
N PRO A 884 -8.28 -19.21 33.57
CA PRO A 884 -7.92 -17.93 34.15
C PRO A 884 -6.60 -17.36 33.64
N ARG A 885 -5.68 -18.20 33.14
CA ARG A 885 -4.36 -17.77 32.63
C ARG A 885 -4.50 -16.86 31.42
N ALA A 886 -5.42 -17.16 30.50
CA ALA A 886 -5.67 -16.32 29.33
C ALA A 886 -6.13 -14.89 29.68
N GLN A 887 -6.73 -14.69 30.86
CA GLN A 887 -7.12 -13.37 31.35
C GLN A 887 -5.92 -12.55 31.84
N GLY A 888 -4.82 -13.23 32.18
CA GLY A 888 -3.56 -12.63 32.58
C GLY A 888 -2.64 -12.26 31.43
N VAL A 889 -3.14 -12.20 30.18
CA VAL A 889 -2.37 -11.83 28.97
C VAL A 889 -3.10 -10.74 28.21
N GLN A 890 -2.37 -9.75 27.69
CA GLN A 890 -2.83 -8.83 26.65
C GLN A 890 -1.76 -8.70 25.57
N LEU A 891 -2.13 -8.93 24.31
CA LEU A 891 -1.28 -8.81 23.13
C LEU A 891 -1.60 -7.50 22.39
N VAL A 892 -0.55 -6.74 22.05
CA VAL A 892 -0.66 -5.48 21.32
C VAL A 892 0.28 -5.53 20.11
N SER A 893 -0.29 -5.46 18.91
CA SER A 893 0.40 -5.47 17.63
C SER A 893 0.73 -4.06 17.09
N MET A 894 0.05 -3.02 17.57
CA MET A 894 0.16 -1.64 17.06
C MET A 894 1.13 -0.77 17.88
N GLN A 895 2.43 -0.98 17.74
CA GLN A 895 3.43 -0.08 18.33
C GLN A 895 3.61 1.17 17.46
N GLU A 896 3.57 2.36 18.05
CA GLU A 896 3.83 3.61 17.33
C GLU A 896 5.30 3.71 16.93
N SER A 897 6.19 3.37 17.87
CA SER A 897 7.64 3.27 17.64
C SER A 897 8.23 2.08 18.39
N LEU A 898 9.29 1.51 17.82
CA LEU A 898 10.10 0.46 18.45
C LEU A 898 11.53 0.60 17.92
N ASP A 899 12.48 0.73 18.85
CA ASP A 899 13.91 0.69 18.55
C ASP A 899 14.63 0.04 19.74
N VAL A 900 14.97 -1.24 19.58
CA VAL A 900 15.63 -2.01 20.64
C VAL A 900 17.04 -1.51 20.93
N ARG A 901 17.70 -0.80 20.01
CA ARG A 901 19.04 -0.22 20.25
C ARG A 901 18.97 1.04 21.07
N LYS A 902 17.97 1.87 20.80
CA LYS A 902 17.68 3.05 21.62
C LYS A 902 16.96 2.67 22.92
N GLY A 903 16.58 1.40 23.07
CA GLY A 903 15.92 0.89 24.26
C GLY A 903 14.53 1.49 24.47
N ILE A 904 13.80 1.81 23.39
CA ILE A 904 12.51 2.51 23.49
C ILE A 904 11.40 1.82 22.71
N VAL A 905 10.20 1.80 23.29
CA VAL A 905 8.97 1.38 22.62
C VAL A 905 7.82 2.28 23.04
N SER A 906 6.93 2.61 22.10
CA SER A 906 5.71 3.36 22.37
C SER A 906 4.48 2.72 21.74
N TRP A 907 3.33 2.85 22.41
CA TRP A 907 2.05 2.30 21.97
C TRP A 907 0.88 3.14 22.50
N LYS A 908 -0.30 2.99 21.90
CA LYS A 908 -1.54 3.57 22.41
C LYS A 908 -2.32 2.55 23.23
N MET A 909 -2.93 3.00 24.32
CA MET A 909 -3.82 2.18 25.14
C MET A 909 -4.83 3.05 25.90
N ARG A 910 -5.97 2.48 26.27
CA ARG A 910 -6.90 3.13 27.21
C ARG A 910 -6.25 3.35 28.58
N LYS A 911 -6.45 4.53 29.17
CA LYS A 911 -5.98 4.89 30.52
C LYS A 911 -6.30 3.84 31.59
N GLY A 912 -7.56 3.40 31.65
CA GLY A 912 -8.00 2.40 32.63
C GLY A 912 -7.31 1.03 32.51
N TRP A 913 -6.82 0.64 31.32
CA TRP A 913 -6.04 -0.60 31.17
C TRP A 913 -4.67 -0.45 31.83
N VAL A 914 -3.99 0.66 31.59
CA VAL A 914 -2.66 0.92 32.18
C VAL A 914 -2.76 1.06 33.69
N GLU A 915 -3.76 1.76 34.21
CA GLU A 915 -4.02 1.86 35.66
C GLU A 915 -4.22 0.48 36.29
N THR A 916 -5.00 -0.39 35.64
CA THR A 916 -5.22 -1.77 36.07
C THR A 916 -3.93 -2.59 36.04
N MET A 917 -3.16 -2.48 34.96
CA MET A 917 -1.91 -3.21 34.79
C MET A 917 -0.86 -2.79 35.82
N VAL A 918 -0.71 -1.49 36.07
CA VAL A 918 0.20 -0.94 37.08
C VAL A 918 -0.21 -1.39 38.48
N LYS A 919 -1.49 -1.23 38.85
CA LYS A 919 -2.01 -1.66 40.16
C LYS A 919 -1.85 -3.18 40.37
N GLY A 920 -2.03 -3.96 39.31
CA GLY A 920 -1.90 -5.41 39.33
C GLY A 920 -0.46 -5.94 39.20
N GLY A 921 0.55 -5.06 39.12
CA GLY A 921 1.95 -5.47 38.97
C GLY A 921 2.26 -6.23 37.67
N TRP A 922 1.56 -5.90 36.58
CA TRP A 922 1.77 -6.54 35.29
C TRP A 922 3.16 -6.23 34.72
N LYS A 923 3.71 -7.17 33.96
CA LYS A 923 4.97 -7.03 33.23
C LYS A 923 4.72 -6.89 31.74
N MET A 924 5.68 -6.32 31.02
CA MET A 924 5.65 -6.16 29.56
C MET A 924 6.90 -6.77 28.92
N MET A 925 6.75 -7.39 27.75
CA MET A 925 7.84 -7.90 26.94
C MET A 925 7.58 -7.62 25.45
N VAL A 926 8.65 -7.38 24.69
CA VAL A 926 8.62 -7.39 23.22
C VAL A 926 8.79 -8.84 22.75
N TYR A 927 7.86 -9.33 21.94
CA TYR A 927 7.95 -10.66 21.33
C TYR A 927 7.96 -10.57 19.80
N VAL A 928 8.39 -11.65 19.14
CA VAL A 928 8.47 -11.73 17.68
C VAL A 928 7.46 -12.77 17.20
N SER A 929 6.46 -12.35 16.43
CA SER A 929 5.26 -13.17 16.15
C SER A 929 5.50 -14.35 15.20
N ASN A 930 6.61 -14.36 14.45
CA ASN A 930 6.96 -15.45 13.53
C ASN A 930 7.96 -16.46 14.13
N GLN A 931 8.34 -16.31 15.41
CA GLN A 931 9.15 -17.26 16.18
C GLN A 931 8.24 -18.20 16.97
N GLY A 932 7.84 -19.31 16.36
CA GLY A 932 7.24 -20.42 17.12
C GLY A 932 8.28 -21.50 17.38
N VAL A 933 8.22 -22.16 18.54
CA VAL A 933 9.09 -23.32 18.83
C VAL A 933 8.81 -24.43 17.79
N PRO A 934 9.82 -25.00 17.11
CA PRO A 934 9.62 -26.18 16.28
C PRO A 934 9.25 -27.38 17.15
N GLY A 935 8.16 -28.08 16.81
CA GLY A 935 7.89 -29.43 17.32
C GLY A 935 7.52 -29.55 18.80
N THR A 936 6.22 -29.48 19.09
CA THR A 936 5.58 -30.41 20.03
C THR A 936 4.22 -30.76 19.42
N ARG A 937 4.17 -31.86 18.67
CA ARG A 937 2.91 -32.59 18.47
C ARG A 937 2.61 -33.38 19.72
#